data_AF-A0A8J7K615-F1
#
_entry.id   AF-A0A8J7K615-F1
#
_cell.length_a   1.000
_cell.length_b   1.000
_cell.length_c   1.000
_cell.angle_alpha   90.00
_cell.angle_beta   90.00
_cell.angle_gamma   90.00
#
_symmetry.space_group_name_H-M   'P 1'
#
loop_
_entity.id
_entity.type
_entity.pdbx_description
1 polymer ?
#
loop_
_entity_poly.entity_id
_entity_poly.type
_entity_poly.pdbx_seq_one_letter_code
_entity_poly.pdbx_strand_id
1 'polypeptide(L)'
;MQDQDKSAFSSQEITSSQANLEEADRSRRDQDDQNRDKAVYEYLLSLSDLDLSVSRRGKGKKDHDSKDREKVEVPTPNESSLAKQWGVERIFIRRVLRSVLYETYYAHENREKEPVPGLTLGKLIKILASLQTYREQLSVTDRKVPRILTRAEKLRALQKFFQLSTTERETLNLPVHPAEVLLQRLFEDATDPIKGIQFESAVQLYTSFLQQSSLLPTLETETLFPHDGDRKSIAKDLIRETVIHLINPYFNESGDKRKQEKTDDLVEKVEREISRIEFQAGIKQAEFFLGNKLKKEIQQKYAEYLTPQFVKRLARSVVENEILTDEFPIYLKYFEVEKVRPLPLYVKAAEREIGLLNPALLEHGEDEDRINGLERQVAYKVKVHFYIKLPDEYEVAFPHIMIIRQESGYRRLDFSEEITGIGSPLSHIIAVINRILFWDIPAIKDYLPIPDEVLNHDESVGGSNHSPVWSYSLVRLYKFDDIDRAILQEKKCEQVAESPVAAYGEFCGFDLVEVAANAALHARLRVIQQLGVDPKQYLKELCYRVEEREALMRAKSRLSVYPFSLRAMEGELEQTIFKSRYRRKDKDFAFVKQEESATWSFTAYDAHLEIAEANLKEGLYRVAKKYLEAVQDYFNQNSIAFLGNAIYAKYHFCLFRYAYLSDLDDPECPYPDRYQAVRAAESQLEEAQKCLDRRLEKYCKLNELPQSNFHPHFHLLSRLYAHQAKLYIFFPAYTREVSRWNSLLKALQLLEKARICAARDGDPTLYAQWSAYQSWCYLMLAYRSEQSQFRDPEFSQDKCIDWAKRLISHALLCYSSTGKTCYQQIKDNGGKVTEDEYDPRHSQSQGPETLATGEPKTRPIVGKKYYESYGKTKVQIVPLIQELSGESGRDAQIYDVQNNMLSLDMSLLKEIRPNDWDSVYLFGSISSIILFAMGMLELCEELQNRQQLLQSIEQKALRMFTYCWAIASDGTERNPDSSFPEDAIVLDRVFEDATFNQSGDLLLRGLYPHRLTQFADLGKIFVAVCKLLLVISDPSVERFYTGEIQQWDEVNESVKTHLAKIVQLMAELRSNNNFPTPETLGQQRYNGHLAEHFKNIEQYFSQLLAQLKSKQLKSLDIIDNRNKIVANIFEIIRGYSDIMS
;
A
#
# COMPACT_ATOMS: atom_id res chain seq x y z
N MET A 1 -61.07 -29.95 28.30
CA MET A 1 -61.90 -31.17 28.29
C MET A 1 -62.74 -31.11 27.02
N GLN A 2 -62.51 -32.06 26.12
CA GLN A 2 -63.41 -32.57 25.07
C GLN A 2 -63.97 -31.62 24.00
N ASP A 3 -63.32 -31.66 22.82
CA ASP A 3 -63.77 -32.35 21.59
C ASP A 3 -65.21 -32.19 21.04
N GLN A 4 -65.20 -32.10 19.69
CA GLN A 4 -66.18 -32.65 18.72
C GLN A 4 -67.50 -31.86 18.52
N ASP A 5 -68.10 -31.75 17.33
CA ASP A 5 -67.81 -32.26 15.98
C ASP A 5 -68.79 -31.59 14.96
N LYS A 6 -68.37 -31.57 13.69
CA LYS A 6 -69.15 -31.85 12.45
C LYS A 6 -70.28 -30.95 11.89
N SER A 7 -69.96 -30.45 10.68
CA SER A 7 -70.65 -30.67 9.37
C SER A 7 -71.97 -29.94 9.06
N ALA A 8 -72.38 -29.65 7.82
CA ALA A 8 -71.78 -29.42 6.49
C ALA A 8 -72.95 -29.12 5.49
N PHE A 9 -72.65 -28.44 4.36
CA PHE A 9 -73.46 -28.24 3.13
C PHE A 9 -74.74 -27.36 3.23
N SER A 10 -75.17 -26.53 2.26
CA SER A 10 -74.70 -26.03 0.95
C SER A 10 -75.77 -25.09 0.37
N SER A 11 -75.39 -24.24 -0.60
CA SER A 11 -76.17 -23.72 -1.76
C SER A 11 -76.50 -22.21 -1.75
N GLN A 12 -75.73 -21.43 -2.55
CA GLN A 12 -76.17 -20.56 -3.70
C GLN A 12 -77.45 -19.70 -3.53
N GLU A 13 -77.57 -18.41 -3.88
CA GLU A 13 -76.96 -17.57 -4.93
C GLU A 13 -77.36 -16.06 -4.75
N ILE A 14 -76.44 -15.14 -5.10
CA ILE A 14 -76.59 -13.90 -5.92
C ILE A 14 -77.51 -12.73 -5.47
N THR A 15 -76.92 -11.55 -5.17
CA THR A 15 -76.91 -10.32 -6.02
C THR A 15 -76.49 -9.03 -5.28
N SER A 16 -75.75 -8.17 -6.01
CA SER A 16 -75.63 -6.70 -5.87
C SER A 16 -74.52 -6.09 -4.99
N SER A 17 -73.27 -6.09 -5.48
CA SER A 17 -72.27 -5.07 -5.11
C SER A 17 -71.14 -4.92 -6.15
N GLN A 18 -71.47 -4.92 -7.44
CA GLN A 18 -70.49 -4.89 -8.55
C GLN A 18 -70.39 -3.54 -9.30
N ALA A 19 -70.94 -2.45 -8.76
CA ALA A 19 -70.92 -1.14 -9.44
C ALA A 19 -70.04 -0.06 -8.78
N ASN A 20 -69.39 -0.33 -7.64
CA ASN A 20 -68.62 0.68 -6.88
C ASN A 20 -67.13 0.35 -6.69
N LEU A 21 -66.57 -0.60 -7.46
CA LEU A 21 -65.15 -1.00 -7.33
C LEU A 21 -64.23 -0.47 -8.44
N GLU A 22 -64.73 0.26 -9.43
CA GLU A 22 -63.89 0.75 -10.55
C GLU A 22 -63.38 2.19 -10.40
N GLU A 23 -63.75 2.95 -9.36
CA GLU A 23 -63.31 4.35 -9.18
C GLU A 23 -62.36 4.62 -8.00
N ALA A 24 -62.00 3.60 -7.20
CA ALA A 24 -61.19 3.77 -5.98
C ALA A 24 -59.67 3.53 -6.13
N ASP A 25 -59.17 3.13 -7.30
CA ASP A 25 -57.78 2.64 -7.46
C ASP A 25 -56.79 3.67 -8.05
N ARG A 26 -57.05 4.97 -7.90
CA ARG A 26 -56.05 6.04 -8.14
C ARG A 26 -55.28 6.34 -6.85
N SER A 27 -54.69 5.33 -6.23
CA SER A 27 -53.66 5.55 -5.21
C SER A 27 -52.40 6.08 -5.91
N ARG A 28 -51.81 7.16 -5.36
CA ARG A 28 -50.48 7.63 -5.80
C ARG A 28 -49.50 6.49 -5.51
N ARG A 29 -48.94 5.88 -6.56
CA ARG A 29 -47.85 4.90 -6.42
C ARG A 29 -46.70 5.50 -5.62
N ASP A 30 -46.12 4.69 -4.74
CA ASP A 30 -45.03 5.10 -3.86
C ASP A 30 -43.83 5.65 -4.67
N GLN A 31 -43.13 6.63 -4.11
CA GLN A 31 -42.06 7.33 -4.85
C GLN A 31 -40.89 6.39 -5.17
N ASP A 32 -40.60 5.44 -4.28
CA ASP A 32 -39.56 4.44 -4.45
C ASP A 32 -39.90 3.44 -5.58
N ASP A 33 -41.18 3.10 -5.67
CA ASP A 33 -41.75 2.22 -6.68
C ASP A 33 -41.72 2.87 -8.07
N GLN A 34 -41.87 4.20 -8.13
CA GLN A 34 -41.63 5.01 -9.32
C GLN A 34 -40.13 5.12 -9.66
N ASN A 35 -39.26 5.24 -8.67
CA ASN A 35 -37.81 5.35 -8.88
C ASN A 35 -37.20 4.03 -9.39
N ARG A 36 -37.60 2.88 -8.85
CA ARG A 36 -37.23 1.54 -9.32
C ARG A 36 -37.63 1.35 -10.78
N ASP A 37 -38.90 1.58 -11.09
CA ASP A 37 -39.41 1.43 -12.45
C ASP A 37 -38.69 2.38 -13.42
N LYS A 38 -38.40 3.62 -12.99
CA LYS A 38 -37.62 4.58 -13.77
C LYS A 38 -36.22 4.06 -14.07
N ALA A 39 -35.50 3.51 -13.09
CA ALA A 39 -34.16 2.96 -13.25
C ALA A 39 -34.13 1.72 -14.17
N VAL A 40 -35.20 0.91 -14.15
CA VAL A 40 -35.37 -0.22 -15.09
C VAL A 40 -35.63 0.31 -16.50
N TYR A 41 -36.51 1.30 -16.66
CA TYR A 41 -36.80 1.88 -17.97
C TYR A 41 -35.60 2.62 -18.57
N GLU A 42 -34.81 3.36 -17.79
CA GLU A 42 -33.55 3.98 -18.23
C GLU A 42 -32.60 2.94 -18.83
N TYR A 43 -32.48 1.79 -18.17
CA TYR A 43 -31.65 0.70 -18.63
C TYR A 43 -32.23 -0.03 -19.85
N LEU A 44 -33.55 -0.26 -19.89
CA LEU A 44 -34.18 -0.83 -21.09
C LEU A 44 -34.05 0.11 -22.29
N LEU A 45 -34.10 1.43 -22.07
CA LEU A 45 -33.90 2.43 -23.12
C LEU A 45 -32.45 2.44 -23.62
N SER A 46 -31.45 2.19 -22.77
CA SER A 46 -30.05 2.04 -23.23
C SER A 46 -29.83 0.76 -24.04
N LEU A 47 -30.68 -0.25 -23.87
CA LEU A 47 -30.71 -1.46 -24.69
C LEU A 47 -31.52 -1.30 -25.99
N SER A 48 -32.20 -0.16 -26.18
CA SER A 48 -33.09 0.09 -27.31
C SER A 48 -32.46 1.05 -28.30
N ASP A 49 -32.81 0.91 -29.57
CA ASP A 49 -32.43 1.91 -30.56
C ASP A 49 -33.40 3.09 -30.44
N LEU A 50 -32.91 4.18 -29.84
CA LEU A 50 -33.73 5.34 -29.50
C LEU A 50 -34.27 6.08 -30.73
N ASP A 51 -33.64 5.91 -31.89
CA ASP A 51 -34.06 6.39 -33.21
C ASP A 51 -34.71 7.78 -33.19
N LEU A 52 -33.92 8.84 -33.38
CA LEU A 52 -34.41 10.22 -33.21
C LEU A 52 -35.32 10.64 -34.38
N SER A 53 -36.55 11.01 -34.06
CA SER A 53 -37.50 11.61 -35.00
C SER A 53 -37.52 13.13 -34.86
N VAL A 54 -37.57 13.85 -35.98
CA VAL A 54 -37.73 15.31 -35.98
C VAL A 54 -39.20 15.64 -35.73
N SER A 55 -39.53 16.14 -34.55
CA SER A 55 -40.89 16.56 -34.21
C SER A 55 -41.21 17.91 -34.87
N ARG A 56 -42.03 17.91 -35.93
CA ARG A 56 -42.65 19.14 -36.43
C ARG A 56 -43.87 19.48 -35.59
N ARG A 57 -43.71 20.17 -34.46
CA ARG A 57 -44.80 21.00 -33.87
C ARG A 57 -44.31 21.96 -32.77
N GLY A 58 -44.14 23.21 -33.17
CA GLY A 58 -44.52 24.37 -32.36
C GLY A 58 -45.51 25.22 -33.16
N LYS A 59 -46.82 25.12 -32.87
CA LYS A 59 -47.77 26.17 -33.29
C LYS A 59 -47.53 27.36 -32.35
N GLY A 60 -46.65 28.26 -32.75
CA GLY A 60 -46.58 29.59 -32.16
C GLY A 60 -47.92 30.30 -32.38
N LYS A 61 -48.55 30.75 -31.28
CA LYS A 61 -49.62 31.73 -31.36
C LYS A 61 -48.97 33.02 -31.89
N LYS A 62 -49.53 33.56 -32.97
CA LYS A 62 -49.10 34.83 -33.58
C LYS A 62 -49.25 35.95 -32.56
N ASP A 63 -48.17 36.68 -32.33
CA ASP A 63 -48.22 38.12 -32.12
C ASP A 63 -47.10 38.75 -32.95
N HIS A 64 -47.42 39.90 -33.53
CA HIS A 64 -46.69 40.57 -34.58
C HIS A 64 -45.35 41.16 -34.11
N ASP A 65 -44.42 41.19 -35.05
CA ASP A 65 -43.21 42.00 -35.13
C ASP A 65 -41.88 41.43 -34.60
N SER A 66 -40.89 41.56 -35.49
CA SER A 66 -39.44 41.36 -35.37
C SER A 66 -38.87 39.98 -35.75
N LYS A 67 -37.74 40.08 -36.46
CA LYS A 67 -37.10 39.11 -37.36
C LYS A 67 -36.22 38.12 -36.58
N ASP A 68 -36.10 36.92 -37.16
CA ASP A 68 -35.10 35.88 -36.90
C ASP A 68 -35.05 35.30 -35.48
N ARG A 69 -35.98 34.37 -35.21
CA ARG A 69 -35.78 33.29 -34.24
C ARG A 69 -35.72 31.96 -34.97
N GLU A 70 -34.56 31.33 -34.95
CA GLU A 70 -34.38 29.94 -35.39
C GLU A 70 -35.40 29.04 -34.70
N LYS A 71 -36.08 28.22 -35.50
CA LYS A 71 -36.88 27.11 -34.99
C LYS A 71 -35.92 26.11 -34.37
N VAL A 72 -35.85 26.05 -33.04
CA VAL A 72 -35.09 25.00 -32.35
C VAL A 72 -35.86 23.69 -32.54
N GLU A 73 -35.46 22.90 -33.52
CA GLU A 73 -35.94 21.54 -33.71
C GLU A 73 -35.29 20.67 -32.63
N VAL A 74 -36.05 20.31 -31.59
CA VAL A 74 -35.57 19.35 -30.57
C VAL A 74 -35.84 17.94 -31.11
N PRO A 75 -34.81 17.14 -31.40
CA PRO A 75 -35.01 15.75 -31.83
C PRO A 75 -35.62 14.94 -30.69
N THR A 76 -36.69 14.20 -30.95
CA THR A 76 -37.37 13.37 -29.93
C THR A 76 -37.32 11.90 -30.31
N PRO A 77 -37.12 10.97 -29.35
CA PRO A 77 -37.11 9.53 -29.63
C PRO A 77 -38.39 9.08 -30.36
N ASN A 78 -38.25 8.23 -31.37
CA ASN A 78 -39.38 7.74 -32.15
C ASN A 78 -40.21 6.75 -31.33
N GLU A 79 -41.27 7.27 -30.68
CA GLU A 79 -42.20 6.49 -29.86
C GLU A 79 -42.75 5.24 -30.57
N SER A 80 -42.95 5.31 -31.89
CA SER A 80 -43.50 4.20 -32.67
C SER A 80 -42.47 3.12 -33.01
N SER A 81 -41.21 3.52 -33.16
CA SER A 81 -40.08 2.59 -33.26
C SER A 81 -39.94 1.86 -31.93
N LEU A 82 -39.73 2.59 -30.84
CA LEU A 82 -39.57 2.02 -29.49
C LEU A 82 -40.74 1.13 -29.04
N ALA A 83 -41.98 1.48 -29.38
CA ALA A 83 -43.15 0.64 -29.09
C ALA A 83 -43.12 -0.71 -29.82
N LYS A 84 -42.64 -0.72 -31.06
CA LYS A 84 -42.35 -1.96 -31.80
C LYS A 84 -41.21 -2.74 -31.16
N GLN A 85 -40.14 -2.07 -30.72
CA GLN A 85 -39.00 -2.73 -30.08
C GLN A 85 -39.38 -3.42 -28.77
N TRP A 86 -40.23 -2.77 -27.98
CA TRP A 86 -40.63 -3.26 -26.65
C TRP A 86 -41.87 -4.15 -26.68
N GLY A 87 -42.55 -4.30 -27.83
CA GLY A 87 -43.77 -5.09 -27.95
C GLY A 87 -44.93 -4.58 -27.08
N VAL A 88 -45.01 -3.26 -26.91
CA VAL A 88 -45.97 -2.56 -26.05
C VAL A 88 -46.64 -1.41 -26.80
N GLU A 89 -47.74 -0.89 -26.27
CA GLU A 89 -48.47 0.21 -26.91
C GLU A 89 -47.67 1.52 -26.93
N ARG A 90 -47.82 2.28 -28.02
CA ARG A 90 -47.17 3.60 -28.19
C ARG A 90 -47.48 4.57 -27.06
N ILE A 91 -48.69 4.51 -26.51
CA ILE A 91 -49.12 5.37 -25.39
C ILE A 91 -48.30 5.05 -24.11
N PHE A 92 -47.94 3.79 -23.90
CA PHE A 92 -47.11 3.36 -22.78
C PHE A 92 -45.66 3.86 -22.94
N ILE A 93 -45.05 3.70 -24.12
CA ILE A 93 -43.72 4.25 -24.41
C ILE A 93 -43.69 5.77 -24.26
N ARG A 94 -44.72 6.48 -24.74
CA ARG A 94 -44.84 7.93 -24.56
C ARG A 94 -44.81 8.32 -23.07
N ARG A 95 -45.53 7.59 -22.22
CA ARG A 95 -45.50 7.81 -20.75
C ARG A 95 -44.12 7.54 -20.17
N VAL A 96 -43.46 6.44 -20.56
CA VAL A 96 -42.10 6.10 -20.12
C VAL A 96 -41.09 7.19 -20.52
N LEU A 97 -41.10 7.62 -21.78
CA LEU A 97 -40.18 8.65 -22.29
C LEU A 97 -40.39 10.00 -21.60
N ARG A 98 -41.66 10.36 -21.35
CA ARG A 98 -42.02 11.60 -20.65
C ARG A 98 -41.84 11.56 -19.14
N SER A 99 -41.66 10.38 -18.55
CA SER A 99 -41.30 10.24 -17.13
C SER A 99 -39.78 10.14 -16.92
N VAL A 100 -39.09 9.43 -17.82
CA VAL A 100 -37.66 9.11 -17.73
C VAL A 100 -36.77 10.18 -18.36
N LEU A 101 -37.06 10.57 -19.61
CA LEU A 101 -36.24 11.50 -20.42
C LEU A 101 -36.89 12.88 -20.56
N TYR A 102 -37.71 13.28 -19.57
CA TYR A 102 -38.45 14.55 -19.58
C TYR A 102 -37.52 15.75 -19.78
N GLU A 103 -36.46 15.84 -18.97
CA GLU A 103 -35.50 16.95 -18.99
C GLU A 103 -34.72 17.00 -20.31
N THR A 104 -34.44 15.85 -20.91
CA THR A 104 -33.63 15.72 -22.13
C THR A 104 -34.39 16.09 -23.39
N TYR A 105 -35.66 15.67 -23.50
CA TYR A 105 -36.41 15.77 -24.76
C TYR A 105 -37.76 16.48 -24.68
N TYR A 106 -38.34 16.69 -23.49
CA TYR A 106 -39.74 17.14 -23.36
C TYR A 106 -39.94 18.37 -22.45
N ALA A 107 -38.87 18.91 -21.85
CA ALA A 107 -38.94 20.08 -20.98
C ALA A 107 -39.56 21.33 -21.64
N HIS A 108 -39.49 21.42 -22.97
CA HIS A 108 -40.05 22.51 -23.76
C HIS A 108 -41.57 22.40 -24.03
N GLU A 109 -42.22 21.28 -23.67
CA GLU A 109 -43.65 21.06 -23.90
C GLU A 109 -44.57 21.77 -22.87
N ASN A 110 -44.03 22.43 -21.83
CA ASN A 110 -44.78 23.12 -20.75
C ASN A 110 -45.90 22.26 -20.14
N ARG A 111 -45.69 20.95 -20.02
CA ARG A 111 -46.62 20.00 -19.39
C ARG A 111 -46.01 19.51 -18.08
N GLU A 112 -46.82 19.24 -17.07
CA GLU A 112 -46.32 18.61 -15.84
C GLU A 112 -45.72 17.22 -16.14
N LYS A 113 -44.62 16.87 -15.46
CA LYS A 113 -43.91 15.60 -15.62
C LYS A 113 -44.89 14.44 -15.41
N GLU A 114 -45.05 13.58 -16.42
CA GLU A 114 -45.97 12.44 -16.33
C GLU A 114 -45.43 11.44 -15.28
N PRO A 115 -46.30 10.85 -14.44
CA PRO A 115 -45.88 9.85 -13.44
C PRO A 115 -45.34 8.58 -14.10
N VAL A 116 -44.34 7.95 -13.47
CA VAL A 116 -43.67 6.76 -14.02
C VAL A 116 -44.69 5.61 -14.13
N PRO A 117 -44.91 5.05 -15.33
CA PRO A 117 -45.90 4.01 -15.52
C PRO A 117 -45.47 2.68 -14.85
N GLY A 118 -46.42 1.99 -14.24
CA GLY A 118 -46.23 0.67 -13.59
C GLY A 118 -45.53 -0.36 -14.47
N LEU A 119 -44.40 -0.85 -13.97
CA LEU A 119 -43.70 -2.01 -14.51
C LEU A 119 -44.03 -3.25 -13.66
N THR A 120 -44.46 -4.33 -14.30
CA THR A 120 -44.63 -5.64 -13.65
C THR A 120 -43.61 -6.63 -14.21
N LEU A 121 -43.28 -7.68 -13.47
CA LEU A 121 -42.29 -8.69 -13.89
C LEU A 121 -42.67 -9.29 -15.24
N GLY A 122 -43.94 -9.68 -15.40
CA GLY A 122 -44.45 -10.21 -16.67
C GLY A 122 -44.32 -9.21 -17.82
N LYS A 123 -44.45 -7.91 -17.55
CA LYS A 123 -44.29 -6.86 -18.56
C LYS A 123 -42.82 -6.60 -18.88
N LEU A 124 -41.92 -6.65 -17.90
CA LEU A 124 -40.48 -6.60 -18.10
C LEU A 124 -39.99 -7.80 -18.93
N ILE A 125 -40.41 -9.02 -18.58
CA ILE A 125 -40.10 -10.24 -19.34
C ILE A 125 -40.61 -10.10 -20.77
N LYS A 126 -41.83 -9.57 -20.95
CA LYS A 126 -42.39 -9.30 -22.28
C LYS A 126 -41.58 -8.25 -23.05
N ILE A 127 -41.13 -7.18 -22.41
CA ILE A 127 -40.29 -6.15 -23.04
C ILE A 127 -38.93 -6.73 -23.43
N LEU A 128 -38.29 -7.51 -22.56
CA LEU A 128 -37.01 -8.18 -22.84
C LEU A 128 -37.15 -9.23 -23.96
N ALA A 129 -38.22 -10.02 -23.96
CA ALA A 129 -38.53 -10.95 -25.03
C ALA A 129 -38.80 -10.22 -26.35
N SER A 130 -39.53 -9.10 -26.31
CA SER A 130 -39.82 -8.31 -27.51
C SER A 130 -38.59 -7.59 -28.04
N LEU A 131 -37.73 -7.07 -27.16
CA LEU A 131 -36.44 -6.48 -27.53
C LEU A 131 -35.51 -7.53 -28.14
N GLN A 132 -35.52 -8.74 -27.59
CA GLN A 132 -34.83 -9.89 -28.17
C GLN A 132 -35.35 -10.18 -29.57
N THR A 133 -36.67 -10.29 -29.76
CA THR A 133 -37.30 -10.53 -31.07
C THR A 133 -37.07 -9.39 -32.06
N TYR A 134 -37.06 -8.13 -31.60
CA TYR A 134 -36.79 -6.96 -32.44
C TYR A 134 -35.33 -6.93 -32.90
N ARG A 135 -34.38 -7.16 -31.98
CA ARG A 135 -32.96 -7.21 -32.32
C ARG A 135 -32.66 -8.38 -33.28
N GLU A 136 -33.32 -9.52 -33.12
CA GLU A 136 -33.23 -10.66 -34.06
C GLU A 136 -33.69 -10.31 -35.49
N GLN A 137 -34.58 -9.32 -35.65
CA GLN A 137 -35.16 -8.91 -36.94
C GLN A 137 -34.37 -7.79 -37.67
N LEU A 138 -33.40 -7.13 -37.03
CA LEU A 138 -32.59 -6.05 -37.62
C LEU A 138 -31.60 -6.55 -38.69
N SER A 139 -31.44 -5.83 -39.81
CA SER A 139 -30.58 -6.22 -40.95
C SER A 139 -29.07 -5.95 -40.72
N VAL A 140 -28.20 -6.62 -41.48
CA VAL A 140 -26.72 -6.70 -41.29
C VAL A 140 -25.98 -5.34 -41.37
N THR A 141 -26.61 -4.29 -41.89
CA THR A 141 -25.96 -2.99 -42.14
C THR A 141 -25.94 -2.03 -40.95
N ASP A 142 -26.75 -2.24 -39.90
CA ASP A 142 -26.87 -1.31 -38.77
C ASP A 142 -26.04 -1.77 -37.55
N ARG A 143 -24.72 -1.50 -37.61
CA ARG A 143 -23.69 -2.00 -36.65
C ARG A 143 -23.68 -1.35 -35.25
N LYS A 144 -24.74 -0.69 -34.79
CA LYS A 144 -24.70 0.07 -33.52
C LYS A 144 -25.08 -0.71 -32.26
N VAL A 145 -25.83 -1.81 -32.36
CA VAL A 145 -26.34 -2.57 -31.20
C VAL A 145 -26.25 -4.09 -31.44
N PRO A 146 -25.81 -4.93 -30.48
CA PRO A 146 -25.77 -6.39 -30.62
C PRO A 146 -27.15 -7.01 -30.88
N ARG A 147 -27.23 -8.02 -31.76
CA ARG A 147 -28.48 -8.69 -32.21
C ARG A 147 -29.20 -9.52 -31.13
N ILE A 148 -28.54 -9.88 -30.04
CA ILE A 148 -29.08 -10.72 -28.95
C ILE A 148 -28.84 -9.97 -27.65
N LEU A 149 -29.84 -9.94 -26.77
CA LEU A 149 -29.65 -9.46 -25.41
C LEU A 149 -28.75 -10.46 -24.67
N THR A 150 -27.56 -10.04 -24.23
CA THR A 150 -26.62 -10.92 -23.52
C THR A 150 -27.20 -11.39 -22.19
N ARG A 151 -26.68 -12.51 -21.65
CA ARG A 151 -27.09 -13.02 -20.32
C ARG A 151 -26.94 -11.94 -19.25
N ALA A 152 -25.82 -11.20 -19.28
CA ALA A 152 -25.57 -10.06 -18.40
C ALA A 152 -26.59 -8.94 -18.60
N GLU A 153 -26.98 -8.64 -19.85
CA GLU A 153 -27.93 -7.57 -20.14
C GLU A 153 -29.34 -7.88 -19.60
N LYS A 154 -29.81 -9.12 -19.77
CA LYS A 154 -31.10 -9.59 -19.24
C LYS A 154 -31.11 -9.62 -17.72
N LEU A 155 -30.02 -10.11 -17.12
CA LEU A 155 -29.84 -10.23 -15.68
C LEU A 155 -29.83 -8.85 -15.01
N ARG A 156 -29.16 -7.85 -15.61
CA ARG A 156 -29.14 -6.47 -15.12
C ARG A 156 -30.51 -5.78 -15.18
N ALA A 157 -31.34 -6.07 -16.19
CA ALA A 157 -32.72 -5.55 -16.27
C ALA A 157 -33.61 -6.15 -15.18
N LEU A 158 -33.47 -7.45 -14.92
CA LEU A 158 -34.21 -8.17 -13.88
C LEU A 158 -33.75 -7.75 -12.48
N GLN A 159 -32.45 -7.60 -12.24
CA GLN A 159 -31.90 -7.10 -10.97
C GLN A 159 -32.45 -5.71 -10.61
N LYS A 160 -32.48 -4.78 -11.56
CA LYS A 160 -33.07 -3.44 -11.36
C LYS A 160 -34.56 -3.49 -11.02
N PHE A 161 -35.26 -4.55 -11.41
CA PHE A 161 -36.70 -4.72 -11.22
C PHE A 161 -37.08 -5.38 -9.90
N PHE A 162 -36.26 -6.28 -9.38
CA PHE A 162 -36.50 -7.00 -8.11
C PHE A 162 -36.02 -6.24 -6.86
N GLN A 163 -35.55 -5.00 -6.99
CA GLN A 163 -35.18 -4.15 -5.85
C GLN A 163 -36.42 -3.83 -5.00
N LEU A 164 -36.50 -4.43 -3.81
CA LEU A 164 -37.36 -3.94 -2.73
C LEU A 164 -36.66 -2.78 -2.05
N SER A 165 -37.35 -1.64 -1.88
CA SER A 165 -36.82 -0.50 -1.13
C SER A 165 -36.56 -0.87 0.33
N THR A 166 -35.65 -0.14 0.99
CA THR A 166 -35.34 -0.34 2.41
C THR A 166 -36.58 -0.19 3.30
N THR A 167 -37.49 0.71 2.92
CA THR A 167 -38.77 0.99 3.57
C THR A 167 -39.76 -0.17 3.40
N GLU A 168 -39.89 -0.74 2.20
CA GLU A 168 -40.75 -1.92 1.95
C GLU A 168 -40.28 -3.14 2.75
N ARG A 169 -38.98 -3.38 2.85
CA ARG A 169 -38.39 -4.48 3.64
C ARG A 169 -38.69 -4.33 5.13
N GLU A 170 -38.59 -3.11 5.67
CA GLU A 170 -38.93 -2.80 7.06
C GLU A 170 -40.44 -2.98 7.33
N THR A 171 -41.32 -2.57 6.40
CA THR A 171 -42.77 -2.80 6.55
C THR A 171 -43.21 -4.26 6.43
N LEU A 172 -42.48 -5.08 5.68
CA LEU A 172 -42.80 -6.49 5.44
C LEU A 172 -42.12 -7.46 6.42
N ASN A 173 -41.31 -6.95 7.35
CA ASN A 173 -40.58 -7.75 8.35
C ASN A 173 -39.71 -8.86 7.70
N LEU A 174 -39.20 -8.62 6.49
CA LEU A 174 -38.41 -9.59 5.75
C LEU A 174 -36.94 -9.55 6.22
N PRO A 175 -36.29 -10.69 6.49
CA PRO A 175 -34.87 -10.70 6.88
C PRO A 175 -33.99 -10.22 5.73
N VAL A 176 -32.94 -9.46 6.05
CA VAL A 176 -31.94 -8.88 5.12
C VAL A 176 -30.97 -9.94 4.56
N HIS A 177 -31.42 -11.19 4.38
CA HIS A 177 -30.54 -12.37 4.28
C HIS A 177 -29.86 -12.53 2.90
N PRO A 178 -28.75 -13.30 2.80
CA PRO A 178 -28.04 -13.74 1.57
C PRO A 178 -28.90 -14.49 0.55
N ALA A 179 -30.19 -14.62 0.83
CA ALA A 179 -31.22 -15.12 -0.06
C ALA A 179 -31.26 -14.33 -1.37
N GLU A 180 -30.88 -13.04 -1.43
CA GLU A 180 -30.80 -12.30 -2.72
C GLU A 180 -29.67 -12.77 -3.63
N VAL A 181 -28.54 -13.18 -3.05
CA VAL A 181 -27.40 -13.72 -3.78
C VAL A 181 -27.57 -15.19 -4.12
N LEU A 182 -28.26 -15.95 -3.25
CA LEU A 182 -28.74 -17.29 -3.54
C LEU A 182 -29.88 -17.28 -4.56
N LEU A 183 -30.78 -16.29 -4.50
CA LEU A 183 -31.79 -16.01 -5.52
C LEU A 183 -31.08 -15.64 -6.81
N GLN A 184 -29.98 -14.88 -6.79
CA GLN A 184 -29.18 -14.60 -7.97
C GLN A 184 -28.59 -15.88 -8.57
N ARG A 185 -28.06 -16.81 -7.74
CA ARG A 185 -27.58 -18.13 -8.19
C ARG A 185 -28.71 -19.04 -8.71
N LEU A 186 -29.87 -19.00 -8.05
CA LEU A 186 -31.11 -19.65 -8.49
C LEU A 186 -31.69 -19.02 -9.76
N PHE A 187 -31.57 -17.70 -9.95
CA PHE A 187 -31.98 -16.96 -11.14
C PHE A 187 -30.99 -17.21 -12.27
N GLU A 188 -29.70 -17.37 -11.99
CA GLU A 188 -28.66 -17.79 -12.93
C GLU A 188 -28.92 -19.20 -13.46
N ASP A 189 -29.43 -20.10 -12.60
CA ASP A 189 -29.91 -21.44 -12.96
C ASP A 189 -31.30 -21.41 -13.64
N ALA A 190 -32.17 -20.45 -13.30
CA ALA A 190 -33.52 -20.31 -13.86
C ALA A 190 -33.56 -19.64 -15.24
N THR A 191 -32.63 -18.71 -15.47
CA THR A 191 -32.39 -18.03 -16.75
C THR A 191 -31.38 -18.78 -17.61
N ASP A 192 -30.98 -19.98 -17.18
CA ASP A 192 -30.22 -20.92 -17.98
C ASP A 192 -31.00 -21.20 -19.29
N PRO A 193 -30.39 -20.95 -20.46
CA PRO A 193 -31.02 -21.17 -21.77
C PRO A 193 -31.44 -22.62 -22.04
N ILE A 194 -30.98 -23.59 -21.22
CA ILE A 194 -31.32 -25.02 -21.34
C ILE A 194 -32.57 -25.38 -20.52
N LYS A 195 -32.83 -24.75 -19.36
CA LYS A 195 -33.86 -25.21 -18.41
C LYS A 195 -35.15 -24.41 -18.35
N GLY A 196 -35.13 -23.09 -18.56
CA GLY A 196 -36.32 -22.21 -18.55
C GLY A 196 -37.41 -22.53 -17.51
N ILE A 197 -37.48 -21.80 -16.40
CA ILE A 197 -38.48 -22.11 -15.37
C ILE A 197 -39.90 -21.70 -15.82
N GLN A 198 -40.81 -22.67 -15.94
CA GLN A 198 -42.25 -22.40 -15.92
C GLN A 198 -42.65 -21.86 -14.54
N PHE A 199 -43.54 -20.87 -14.51
CA PHE A 199 -43.95 -20.14 -13.29
C PHE A 199 -44.28 -21.05 -12.09
N GLU A 200 -44.85 -22.22 -12.34
CA GLU A 200 -45.24 -23.21 -11.32
C GLU A 200 -44.03 -23.96 -10.72
N SER A 201 -42.93 -24.10 -11.46
CA SER A 201 -41.68 -24.74 -11.01
C SER A 201 -40.80 -23.80 -10.18
N ALA A 202 -40.92 -22.48 -10.35
CA ALA A 202 -40.25 -21.47 -9.50
C ALA A 202 -40.77 -21.53 -8.06
N VAL A 203 -42.07 -21.73 -7.90
CA VAL A 203 -42.77 -21.84 -6.61
C VAL A 203 -42.44 -23.16 -5.90
N GLN A 204 -42.30 -24.26 -6.66
CA GLN A 204 -41.85 -25.56 -6.13
C GLN A 204 -40.38 -25.53 -5.68
N LEU A 205 -39.49 -24.85 -6.39
CA LEU A 205 -38.08 -24.66 -5.96
C LEU A 205 -37.97 -23.77 -4.72
N TYR A 206 -38.77 -22.71 -4.63
CA TYR A 206 -38.86 -21.85 -3.45
C TYR A 206 -39.40 -22.60 -2.21
N THR A 207 -40.34 -23.53 -2.40
CA THR A 207 -40.85 -24.41 -1.31
C THR A 207 -39.92 -25.58 -0.98
N SER A 208 -39.16 -26.10 -1.95
CA SER A 208 -38.12 -27.12 -1.72
C SER A 208 -36.91 -26.54 -0.96
N PHE A 209 -36.60 -25.26 -1.19
CA PHE A 209 -35.57 -24.52 -0.48
C PHE A 209 -35.96 -24.20 0.97
N LEU A 210 -37.23 -23.89 1.24
CA LEU A 210 -37.77 -23.81 2.61
C LEU A 210 -37.67 -25.16 3.37
N GLN A 211 -37.49 -26.27 2.65
CA GLN A 211 -37.26 -27.62 3.21
C GLN A 211 -35.76 -27.97 3.33
N GLN A 212 -34.84 -27.17 2.78
CA GLN A 212 -33.40 -27.42 2.81
C GLN A 212 -32.67 -26.89 4.06
N SER A 213 -33.40 -26.35 5.05
CA SER A 213 -32.89 -26.18 6.42
C SER A 213 -32.78 -27.51 7.21
N SER A 214 -33.01 -28.65 6.56
CA SER A 214 -32.79 -29.98 7.11
C SER A 214 -32.11 -30.89 6.09
N LEU A 215 -30.89 -31.34 6.44
CA LEU A 215 -30.17 -32.57 6.08
C LEU A 215 -30.54 -33.32 4.78
N LEU A 216 -29.51 -33.66 3.97
CA LEU A 216 -29.47 -34.69 2.90
C LEU A 216 -30.55 -35.78 3.03
N PRO A 217 -31.20 -36.24 1.94
CA PRO A 217 -30.51 -37.06 0.93
C PRO A 217 -31.09 -37.08 -0.51
N THR A 218 -30.31 -37.67 -1.42
CA THR A 218 -30.67 -38.43 -2.66
C THR A 218 -31.72 -37.87 -3.63
N LEU A 219 -31.30 -37.66 -4.88
CA LEU A 219 -32.10 -38.04 -6.04
C LEU A 219 -31.20 -38.64 -7.12
N GLU A 220 -31.40 -39.93 -7.33
CA GLU A 220 -30.86 -40.75 -8.39
C GLU A 220 -31.18 -40.14 -9.76
N THR A 221 -30.25 -40.30 -10.70
CA THR A 221 -30.62 -40.61 -12.08
C THR A 221 -29.45 -41.33 -12.74
N GLU A 222 -29.36 -42.63 -12.43
CA GLU A 222 -28.93 -43.58 -13.45
C GLU A 222 -29.95 -43.50 -14.59
N THR A 223 -29.50 -43.05 -15.76
CA THR A 223 -29.86 -43.57 -17.09
C THR A 223 -29.49 -42.52 -18.13
N LEU A 224 -28.60 -42.90 -19.05
CA LEU A 224 -28.48 -42.47 -20.45
C LEU A 224 -27.02 -42.53 -20.93
N PHE A 225 -26.33 -43.68 -20.79
CA PHE A 225 -25.22 -43.98 -21.70
C PHE A 225 -25.18 -45.49 -22.00
N PRO A 226 -25.03 -45.90 -23.28
CA PRO A 226 -24.90 -47.30 -23.65
C PRO A 226 -23.62 -47.89 -23.03
N HIS A 227 -23.76 -49.08 -22.44
CA HIS A 227 -22.70 -49.77 -21.70
C HIS A 227 -21.48 -50.21 -22.55
N ASP A 228 -21.54 -50.10 -23.88
CA ASP A 228 -20.53 -50.67 -24.81
C ASP A 228 -19.91 -49.66 -25.81
N GLY A 229 -20.16 -48.36 -25.68
CA GLY A 229 -19.56 -47.33 -26.54
C GLY A 229 -18.17 -46.86 -26.06
N ASP A 230 -17.28 -46.55 -27.00
CA ASP A 230 -15.95 -45.97 -26.72
C ASP A 230 -16.13 -44.59 -26.05
N ARG A 231 -16.11 -44.55 -24.71
CA ARG A 231 -16.53 -43.41 -23.86
C ARG A 231 -15.78 -42.10 -24.17
N LYS A 232 -14.60 -42.17 -24.81
CA LYS A 232 -13.86 -41.00 -25.32
C LYS A 232 -14.61 -40.26 -26.43
N SER A 233 -15.33 -40.97 -27.30
CA SER A 233 -16.16 -40.35 -28.35
C SER A 233 -17.37 -39.63 -27.77
N ILE A 234 -18.04 -40.26 -26.80
CA ILE A 234 -19.23 -39.72 -26.12
C ILE A 234 -18.90 -38.45 -25.33
N ALA A 235 -17.75 -38.42 -24.64
CA ALA A 235 -17.28 -37.21 -23.94
C ALA A 235 -16.96 -36.07 -24.92
N LYS A 236 -16.34 -36.37 -26.07
CA LYS A 236 -16.01 -35.39 -27.11
C LYS A 236 -17.25 -34.77 -27.75
N ASP A 237 -18.25 -35.60 -28.05
CA ASP A 237 -19.54 -35.12 -28.58
C ASP A 237 -20.25 -34.24 -27.54
N LEU A 238 -20.24 -34.65 -26.26
CA LEU A 238 -20.82 -33.87 -25.16
C LEU A 238 -20.13 -32.51 -24.96
N ILE A 239 -18.79 -32.47 -25.02
CA ILE A 239 -18.00 -31.24 -24.93
C ILE A 239 -18.36 -30.34 -26.10
N ARG A 240 -18.32 -30.86 -27.33
CA ARG A 240 -18.58 -30.08 -28.55
C ARG A 240 -19.99 -29.51 -28.55
N GLU A 241 -20.99 -30.29 -28.17
CA GLU A 241 -22.38 -29.85 -28.06
C GLU A 241 -22.54 -28.75 -27.00
N THR A 242 -21.90 -28.91 -25.84
CA THR A 242 -21.89 -27.90 -24.77
C THR A 242 -21.21 -26.60 -25.20
N VAL A 243 -20.05 -26.68 -25.86
CA VAL A 243 -19.28 -25.52 -26.35
C VAL A 243 -20.04 -24.79 -27.46
N ILE A 244 -20.60 -25.51 -28.44
CA ILE A 244 -21.44 -24.93 -29.49
C ILE A 244 -22.60 -24.17 -28.86
N HIS A 245 -23.29 -24.78 -27.88
CA HIS A 245 -24.41 -24.16 -27.20
C HIS A 245 -24.03 -22.85 -26.49
N LEU A 246 -22.86 -22.79 -25.84
CA LEU A 246 -22.37 -21.62 -25.11
C LEU A 246 -21.87 -20.49 -26.02
N ILE A 247 -21.31 -20.82 -27.19
CA ILE A 247 -20.75 -19.85 -28.15
C ILE A 247 -21.80 -19.33 -29.14
N ASN A 248 -22.84 -20.12 -29.43
CA ASN A 248 -23.92 -19.76 -30.36
C ASN A 248 -24.50 -18.34 -30.16
N PRO A 249 -24.67 -17.81 -28.94
CA PRO A 249 -25.13 -16.43 -28.72
C PRO A 249 -24.17 -15.34 -29.22
N TYR A 250 -22.89 -15.63 -29.40
CA TYR A 250 -21.86 -14.66 -29.81
C TYR A 250 -21.58 -14.65 -31.32
N PHE A 251 -22.04 -15.67 -32.06
CA PHE A 251 -21.76 -15.84 -33.49
C PHE A 251 -23.02 -16.21 -34.28
N ASN A 252 -23.37 -15.36 -35.25
CA ASN A 252 -24.69 -15.32 -35.89
C ASN A 252 -24.89 -16.21 -37.14
N GLU A 253 -23.85 -16.86 -37.69
CA GLU A 253 -24.00 -17.70 -38.90
C GLU A 253 -23.75 -19.20 -38.63
N SER A 254 -24.55 -20.05 -39.28
CA SER A 254 -24.25 -21.47 -39.47
C SER A 254 -23.20 -21.60 -40.59
N GLY A 255 -21.93 -21.81 -40.22
CA GLY A 255 -20.82 -21.94 -41.17
C GLY A 255 -19.81 -20.79 -41.19
N ASP A 256 -19.89 -19.84 -40.24
CA ASP A 256 -18.84 -18.84 -40.07
C ASP A 256 -17.52 -19.53 -39.73
N LYS A 257 -16.50 -19.37 -40.59
CA LYS A 257 -15.17 -19.93 -40.34
C LYS A 257 -14.64 -19.48 -38.98
N ARG A 258 -14.90 -18.25 -38.56
CA ARG A 258 -14.45 -17.73 -37.25
C ARG A 258 -15.15 -18.41 -36.09
N LYS A 259 -16.45 -18.73 -36.23
CA LYS A 259 -17.21 -19.48 -35.23
C LYS A 259 -16.72 -20.91 -35.13
N GLN A 260 -16.49 -21.57 -36.27
CA GLN A 260 -15.93 -22.92 -36.29
C GLN A 260 -14.52 -22.93 -35.70
N GLU A 261 -13.65 -22.01 -36.11
CA GLU A 261 -12.30 -21.86 -35.55
C GLU A 261 -12.32 -21.62 -34.03
N LYS A 262 -13.18 -20.72 -33.52
CA LYS A 262 -13.30 -20.45 -32.07
C LYS A 262 -13.95 -21.61 -31.31
N THR A 263 -14.91 -22.31 -31.92
CA THR A 263 -15.53 -23.52 -31.34
C THR A 263 -14.50 -24.63 -31.24
N ASP A 264 -13.74 -24.88 -32.31
CA ASP A 264 -12.72 -25.93 -32.32
C ASP A 264 -11.57 -25.58 -31.35
N ASP A 265 -11.15 -24.30 -31.24
CA ASP A 265 -10.19 -23.83 -30.22
C ASP A 265 -10.72 -24.05 -28.79
N LEU A 266 -11.98 -23.71 -28.51
CA LEU A 266 -12.58 -23.89 -27.20
C LEU A 266 -12.82 -25.36 -26.84
N VAL A 267 -13.23 -26.19 -27.80
CA VAL A 267 -13.30 -27.66 -27.63
C VAL A 267 -11.92 -28.21 -27.31
N GLU A 268 -10.89 -27.81 -28.07
CA GLU A 268 -9.52 -28.25 -27.83
C GLU A 268 -9.03 -27.82 -26.43
N LYS A 269 -9.35 -26.60 -25.97
CA LYS A 269 -9.05 -26.14 -24.61
C LYS A 269 -9.73 -27.01 -23.54
N VAL A 270 -11.01 -27.31 -23.69
CA VAL A 270 -11.72 -28.19 -22.75
C VAL A 270 -11.15 -29.62 -22.77
N GLU A 271 -10.83 -30.16 -23.94
CA GLU A 271 -10.18 -31.47 -24.09
C GLU A 271 -8.80 -31.49 -23.41
N ARG A 272 -8.00 -30.42 -23.56
CA ARG A 272 -6.70 -30.27 -22.89
C ARG A 272 -6.86 -30.21 -21.37
N GLU A 273 -7.87 -29.51 -20.86
CA GLU A 273 -8.16 -29.44 -19.43
C GLU A 273 -8.61 -30.78 -18.85
N ILE A 274 -9.48 -31.50 -19.54
CA ILE A 274 -9.87 -32.87 -19.15
C ILE A 274 -8.65 -33.78 -19.17
N SER A 275 -7.83 -33.72 -20.23
CA SER A 275 -6.59 -34.50 -20.32
C SER A 275 -5.63 -34.16 -19.17
N ARG A 276 -5.48 -32.88 -18.83
CA ARG A 276 -4.68 -32.41 -17.68
C ARG A 276 -5.18 -33.05 -16.38
N ILE A 277 -6.50 -33.07 -16.15
CA ILE A 277 -7.11 -33.71 -14.98
C ILE A 277 -6.86 -35.22 -14.98
N GLU A 278 -7.04 -35.90 -16.11
CA GLU A 278 -6.78 -37.35 -16.23
C GLU A 278 -5.32 -37.71 -15.97
N PHE A 279 -4.38 -36.85 -16.38
CA PHE A 279 -2.95 -37.02 -16.11
C PHE A 279 -2.63 -36.80 -14.62
N GLN A 280 -3.10 -35.70 -14.04
CA GLN A 280 -2.82 -35.36 -12.64
C GLN A 280 -3.51 -36.30 -11.64
N ALA A 281 -4.68 -36.85 -12.00
CA ALA A 281 -5.36 -37.90 -11.23
C ALA A 281 -4.72 -39.29 -11.38
N GLY A 282 -3.66 -39.43 -12.21
CA GLY A 282 -2.97 -40.71 -12.43
C GLY A 282 -3.73 -41.72 -13.31
N ILE A 283 -4.90 -41.35 -13.84
CA ILE A 283 -5.75 -42.23 -14.66
C ILE A 283 -5.02 -42.59 -15.96
N LYS A 284 -4.37 -41.61 -16.62
CA LYS A 284 -3.57 -41.87 -17.83
C LYS A 284 -2.39 -42.81 -17.59
N GLN A 285 -1.75 -42.72 -16.42
CA GLN A 285 -0.64 -43.59 -16.06
C GLN A 285 -1.13 -45.02 -15.85
N ALA A 286 -2.25 -45.19 -15.14
CA ALA A 286 -2.89 -46.49 -14.97
C ALA A 286 -3.35 -47.09 -16.31
N GLU A 287 -3.93 -46.29 -17.19
CA GLU A 287 -4.33 -46.69 -18.55
C GLU A 287 -3.10 -47.15 -19.37
N PHE A 288 -1.99 -46.40 -19.31
CA PHE A 288 -0.77 -46.69 -20.07
C PHE A 288 -0.07 -47.97 -19.61
N PHE A 289 0.11 -48.17 -18.29
CA PHE A 289 0.87 -49.30 -17.76
C PHE A 289 0.00 -50.55 -17.49
N LEU A 290 -1.27 -50.37 -17.13
CA LEU A 290 -2.15 -51.42 -16.60
C LEU A 290 -3.44 -51.59 -17.40
N GLY A 291 -3.67 -50.83 -18.47
CA GLY A 291 -4.92 -50.82 -19.25
C GLY A 291 -5.37 -52.17 -19.78
N ASN A 292 -4.45 -53.10 -20.04
CA ASN A 292 -4.76 -54.46 -20.47
C ASN A 292 -5.10 -55.42 -19.30
N LYS A 293 -4.66 -55.09 -18.08
CA LYS A 293 -4.84 -55.93 -16.87
C LYS A 293 -6.00 -55.49 -15.99
N LEU A 294 -6.21 -54.18 -15.83
CA LEU A 294 -7.20 -53.58 -14.90
C LEU A 294 -8.23 -52.72 -15.64
N LYS A 295 -8.65 -53.15 -16.83
CA LYS A 295 -9.52 -52.36 -17.72
C LYS A 295 -10.84 -51.96 -17.05
N LYS A 296 -11.45 -52.86 -16.26
CA LYS A 296 -12.72 -52.60 -15.56
C LYS A 296 -12.54 -51.63 -14.39
N GLU A 297 -11.51 -51.78 -13.55
CA GLU A 297 -11.27 -50.85 -12.45
C GLU A 297 -10.91 -49.44 -12.96
N ILE A 298 -10.12 -49.34 -14.03
CA ILE A 298 -9.78 -48.06 -14.66
C ILE A 298 -11.03 -47.40 -15.24
N GLN A 299 -11.91 -48.15 -15.91
CA GLN A 299 -13.19 -47.62 -16.42
C GLN A 299 -14.17 -47.18 -15.31
N GLN A 300 -14.14 -47.85 -14.16
CA GLN A 300 -14.92 -47.47 -12.99
C GLN A 300 -14.38 -46.18 -12.37
N LYS A 301 -13.06 -46.05 -12.23
CA LYS A 301 -12.40 -44.80 -11.79
C LYS A 301 -12.69 -43.64 -12.74
N TYR A 302 -12.69 -43.87 -14.05
CA TYR A 302 -13.14 -42.87 -15.04
C TYR A 302 -14.57 -42.38 -14.78
N ALA A 303 -15.49 -43.28 -14.43
CA ALA A 303 -16.88 -42.92 -14.12
C ALA A 303 -17.03 -42.14 -12.80
N GLU A 304 -16.11 -42.34 -11.85
CA GLU A 304 -16.05 -41.59 -10.58
C GLU A 304 -15.51 -40.17 -10.78
N TYR A 305 -14.44 -40.00 -11.57
CA TYR A 305 -13.77 -38.71 -11.75
C TYR A 305 -14.36 -37.81 -12.85
N LEU A 306 -14.86 -38.39 -13.94
CA LEU A 306 -15.39 -37.67 -15.10
C LEU A 306 -16.86 -37.98 -15.32
N THR A 307 -17.69 -37.68 -14.32
CA THR A 307 -19.15 -37.78 -14.49
C THR A 307 -19.61 -36.83 -15.61
N PRO A 308 -20.68 -37.17 -16.36
CA PRO A 308 -21.21 -36.28 -17.40
C PRO A 308 -21.57 -34.88 -16.89
N GLN A 309 -22.01 -34.77 -15.64
CA GLN A 309 -22.29 -33.48 -14.98
C GLN A 309 -21.00 -32.70 -14.74
N PHE A 310 -19.95 -33.36 -14.24
CA PHE A 310 -18.64 -32.74 -14.08
C PHE A 310 -18.08 -32.23 -15.42
N VAL A 311 -18.14 -33.03 -16.48
CA VAL A 311 -17.66 -32.64 -17.82
C VAL A 311 -18.42 -31.43 -18.37
N LYS A 312 -19.75 -31.40 -18.24
CA LYS A 312 -20.57 -30.24 -18.65
C LYS A 312 -20.22 -28.99 -17.85
N ARG A 313 -20.06 -29.13 -16.53
CA ARG A 313 -19.69 -28.03 -15.65
C ARG A 313 -18.31 -27.48 -16.00
N LEU A 314 -17.33 -28.35 -16.22
CA LEU A 314 -15.97 -27.99 -16.61
C LEU A 314 -15.95 -27.28 -17.95
N ALA A 315 -16.66 -27.83 -18.95
CA ALA A 315 -16.80 -27.18 -20.26
C ALA A 315 -17.40 -25.77 -20.12
N ARG A 316 -18.44 -25.59 -19.30
CA ARG A 316 -19.03 -24.27 -19.03
C ARG A 316 -18.05 -23.32 -18.37
N SER A 317 -17.38 -23.75 -17.30
CA SER A 317 -16.41 -22.93 -16.58
C SER A 317 -15.26 -22.48 -17.48
N VAL A 318 -14.66 -23.39 -18.26
CA VAL A 318 -13.57 -23.09 -19.20
C VAL A 318 -14.02 -22.10 -20.28
N VAL A 319 -15.19 -22.30 -20.87
CA VAL A 319 -15.70 -21.41 -21.92
C VAL A 319 -16.03 -20.02 -21.36
N GLU A 320 -16.74 -19.94 -20.22
CA GLU A 320 -17.07 -18.65 -19.60
C GLU A 320 -15.80 -17.87 -19.18
N ASN A 321 -14.81 -18.56 -18.62
CA ASN A 321 -13.55 -17.93 -18.21
C ASN A 321 -12.69 -17.51 -19.42
N GLU A 322 -12.70 -18.27 -20.52
CA GLU A 322 -12.03 -17.87 -21.75
C GLU A 322 -12.68 -16.62 -22.38
N ILE A 323 -14.01 -16.56 -22.43
CA ILE A 323 -14.72 -15.36 -22.92
C ILE A 323 -14.41 -14.14 -22.05
N LEU A 324 -14.40 -14.31 -20.72
CA LEU A 324 -14.04 -13.24 -19.80
C LEU A 324 -12.61 -12.76 -20.01
N THR A 325 -11.66 -13.68 -20.26
CA THR A 325 -10.26 -13.33 -20.47
C THR A 325 -9.95 -12.86 -21.89
N ASP A 326 -10.80 -13.12 -22.87
CA ASP A 326 -10.77 -12.43 -24.18
C ASP A 326 -11.08 -10.93 -24.01
N GLU A 327 -12.00 -10.56 -23.10
CA GLU A 327 -12.32 -9.16 -22.78
C GLU A 327 -11.32 -8.51 -21.81
N PHE A 328 -10.93 -9.24 -20.76
CA PHE A 328 -10.00 -8.81 -19.73
C PHE A 328 -8.82 -9.79 -19.63
N PRO A 329 -7.78 -9.68 -20.49
CA PRO A 329 -6.69 -10.63 -20.61
C PRO A 329 -5.66 -10.50 -19.49
N ILE A 330 -6.11 -10.62 -18.24
CA ILE A 330 -5.35 -10.50 -17.00
C ILE A 330 -5.26 -11.89 -16.38
N TYR A 331 -4.04 -12.36 -16.12
CA TYR A 331 -3.80 -13.74 -15.67
C TYR A 331 -2.84 -13.80 -14.48
N LEU A 332 -3.05 -14.79 -13.60
CA LEU A 332 -2.11 -15.17 -12.55
C LEU A 332 -1.01 -16.07 -13.14
N LYS A 333 0.25 -15.80 -12.78
CA LYS A 333 1.41 -16.58 -13.24
C LYS A 333 1.89 -17.57 -12.17
N TYR A 334 2.21 -17.04 -10.98
CA TYR A 334 2.58 -17.80 -9.78
C TYR A 334 2.59 -16.84 -8.59
N PHE A 335 2.72 -17.38 -7.38
CA PHE A 335 2.85 -16.62 -6.14
C PHE A 335 4.05 -17.10 -5.32
N GLU A 336 4.72 -16.18 -4.65
CA GLU A 336 5.80 -16.43 -3.70
C GLU A 336 5.29 -16.11 -2.29
N VAL A 337 5.52 -17.00 -1.34
CA VAL A 337 5.10 -16.83 0.05
C VAL A 337 6.31 -17.03 0.95
N GLU A 338 6.71 -15.96 1.64
CA GLU A 338 7.84 -15.95 2.57
C GLU A 338 7.36 -15.63 3.99
N LYS A 339 7.90 -16.31 5.00
CA LYS A 339 7.68 -15.95 6.41
C LYS A 339 8.64 -14.84 6.80
N VAL A 340 8.12 -13.74 7.33
CA VAL A 340 8.90 -12.54 7.63
C VAL A 340 9.10 -12.40 9.14
N ARG A 341 10.33 -12.12 9.56
CA ARG A 341 10.67 -11.69 10.92
C ARG A 341 10.20 -10.25 11.11
N PRO A 342 9.83 -9.76 12.31
CA PRO A 342 10.29 -10.17 13.64
C PRO A 342 9.37 -11.15 14.39
N LEU A 343 8.23 -11.58 13.82
CA LEU A 343 7.30 -12.47 14.51
C LEU A 343 7.83 -13.92 14.58
N PRO A 344 7.54 -14.66 15.68
CA PRO A 344 6.65 -14.30 16.80
C PRO A 344 7.31 -13.51 17.95
N LEU A 345 6.53 -12.64 18.59
CA LEU A 345 6.90 -11.91 19.82
C LEU A 345 6.35 -12.66 21.04
N TYR A 346 7.09 -12.69 22.15
CA TYR A 346 6.68 -13.34 23.39
C TYR A 346 6.98 -12.47 24.60
N VAL A 347 6.11 -12.58 25.60
CA VAL A 347 6.20 -11.83 26.85
C VAL A 347 7.28 -12.45 27.72
N LYS A 348 8.13 -11.61 28.33
CA LYS A 348 9.08 -12.08 29.34
C LYS A 348 8.30 -12.56 30.57
N ALA A 349 8.32 -13.86 30.82
CA ALA A 349 7.75 -14.46 32.02
C ALA A 349 8.86 -14.80 33.02
N ALA A 350 8.53 -14.95 34.31
CA ALA A 350 9.51 -15.31 35.35
C ALA A 350 10.28 -16.62 35.03
N GLU A 351 9.64 -17.56 34.33
CA GLU A 351 10.20 -18.85 33.92
C GLU A 351 10.95 -18.81 32.57
N ARG A 352 10.78 -17.73 31.78
CA ARG A 352 11.39 -17.58 30.45
C ARG A 352 12.40 -16.44 30.48
N GLU A 353 13.68 -16.78 30.49
CA GLU A 353 14.76 -15.78 30.46
C GLU A 353 14.78 -14.96 29.17
N ILE A 354 14.24 -15.49 28.09
CA ILE A 354 14.17 -14.85 26.79
C ILE A 354 12.75 -14.29 26.67
N GLY A 355 12.61 -13.00 26.37
CA GLY A 355 11.32 -12.32 26.23
C GLY A 355 11.56 -10.99 25.55
N LEU A 356 10.70 -10.63 24.59
CA LEU A 356 10.87 -9.48 23.71
C LEU A 356 9.87 -8.35 23.97
N LEU A 357 8.83 -8.63 24.75
CA LEU A 357 7.85 -7.67 25.23
C LEU A 357 7.98 -7.53 26.75
N ASN A 358 8.06 -6.30 27.25
CA ASN A 358 8.12 -6.04 28.69
C ASN A 358 6.69 -6.01 29.28
N PRO A 359 6.32 -6.95 30.18
CA PRO A 359 4.99 -6.95 30.78
C PRO A 359 4.66 -5.68 31.56
N ALA A 360 5.65 -5.00 32.15
CA ALA A 360 5.43 -3.76 32.89
C ALA A 360 5.04 -2.57 32.01
N LEU A 361 5.19 -2.69 30.68
CA LEU A 361 4.76 -1.67 29.71
C LEU A 361 3.37 -1.94 29.13
N LEU A 362 2.74 -3.06 29.48
CA LEU A 362 1.43 -3.46 28.97
C LEU A 362 0.34 -2.97 29.93
N GLU A 363 -0.76 -2.45 29.41
CA GLU A 363 -1.88 -2.01 30.24
C GLU A 363 -2.65 -3.26 30.75
N HIS A 364 -2.75 -3.41 32.08
CA HIS A 364 -3.38 -4.58 32.71
C HIS A 364 -4.82 -4.80 32.19
N GLY A 365 -5.14 -6.03 31.78
CA GLY A 365 -6.48 -6.46 31.36
C GLY A 365 -6.79 -6.31 29.86
N GLU A 366 -6.39 -5.23 29.19
CA GLU A 366 -6.65 -5.08 27.75
C GLU A 366 -5.56 -5.68 26.85
N ASP A 367 -4.30 -5.65 27.28
CA ASP A 367 -3.16 -6.06 26.46
C ASP A 367 -2.81 -7.55 26.60
N GLU A 368 -3.13 -8.20 27.73
CA GLU A 368 -2.83 -9.63 27.96
C GLU A 368 -3.55 -10.55 26.96
N ASP A 369 -4.85 -10.34 26.72
CA ASP A 369 -5.62 -11.09 25.71
C ASP A 369 -5.16 -10.78 24.27
N ARG A 370 -4.70 -9.55 24.02
CA ARG A 370 -4.18 -9.12 22.70
C ARG A 370 -2.83 -9.75 22.36
N ILE A 371 -2.05 -10.18 23.37
CA ILE A 371 -0.66 -10.64 23.20
C ILE A 371 -0.54 -12.17 23.18
N ASN A 372 -1.46 -12.90 23.79
CA ASN A 372 -1.48 -14.38 23.76
C ASN A 372 -1.48 -14.95 22.31
N GLY A 373 -2.06 -14.21 21.36
CA GLY A 373 -2.02 -14.56 19.93
C GLY A 373 -0.69 -14.29 19.23
N LEU A 374 0.17 -13.39 19.76
CA LEU A 374 1.40 -12.96 19.09
C LEU A 374 2.51 -14.02 19.13
N GLU A 375 2.54 -14.89 20.14
CA GLU A 375 3.57 -15.94 20.30
C GLU A 375 3.55 -16.99 19.18
N ARG A 376 2.41 -17.16 18.51
CA ARG A 376 2.24 -18.14 17.41
C ARG A 376 1.93 -17.49 16.07
N GLN A 377 1.82 -16.17 16.03
CA GLN A 377 1.60 -15.44 14.79
C GLN A 377 2.88 -15.33 13.99
N VAL A 378 2.72 -15.41 12.67
CA VAL A 378 3.79 -15.22 11.70
C VAL A 378 3.26 -14.25 10.65
N ALA A 379 4.05 -13.22 10.34
CA ALA A 379 3.78 -12.36 9.20
C ALA A 379 4.24 -13.05 7.92
N TYR A 380 3.45 -12.93 6.86
CA TYR A 380 3.80 -13.41 5.54
C TYR A 380 4.08 -12.24 4.62
N LYS A 381 5.06 -12.41 3.74
CA LYS A 381 5.27 -11.60 2.56
C LYS A 381 4.81 -12.42 1.38
N VAL A 382 3.76 -11.94 0.72
CA VAL A 382 3.16 -12.61 -0.43
C VAL A 382 3.34 -11.72 -1.65
N LYS A 383 4.01 -12.26 -2.65
CA LYS A 383 4.23 -11.60 -3.93
C LYS A 383 3.51 -12.40 -5.01
N VAL A 384 2.57 -11.76 -5.70
CA VAL A 384 1.78 -12.40 -6.74
C VAL A 384 2.19 -11.83 -8.09
N HIS A 385 2.51 -12.72 -9.03
CA HIS A 385 2.97 -12.38 -10.36
C HIS A 385 1.81 -12.48 -11.35
N PHE A 386 1.64 -11.43 -12.14
CA PHE A 386 0.59 -11.31 -13.15
C PHE A 386 1.20 -11.11 -14.52
N TYR A 387 0.42 -11.42 -15.55
CA TYR A 387 0.68 -10.92 -16.88
C TYR A 387 -0.61 -10.42 -17.55
N ILE A 388 -0.47 -9.40 -18.39
CA ILE A 388 -1.54 -8.89 -19.25
C ILE A 388 -1.13 -9.11 -20.71
N LYS A 389 -2.00 -9.74 -21.52
CA LYS A 389 -1.80 -9.74 -22.98
C LYS A 389 -2.22 -8.38 -23.50
N LEU A 390 -1.28 -7.66 -24.10
CA LEU A 390 -1.50 -6.29 -24.53
C LEU A 390 -2.21 -6.26 -25.89
N PRO A 391 -3.22 -5.39 -26.07
CA PRO A 391 -3.77 -5.11 -27.38
C PRO A 391 -2.69 -4.60 -28.36
N ASP A 392 -2.85 -4.89 -29.65
CA ASP A 392 -1.92 -4.42 -30.69
C ASP A 392 -1.82 -2.88 -30.74
N GLU A 393 -2.91 -2.20 -30.37
CA GLU A 393 -3.02 -0.74 -30.34
C GLU A 393 -2.51 -0.09 -29.04
N TYR A 394 -2.03 -0.88 -28.06
CA TYR A 394 -1.57 -0.33 -26.77
C TYR A 394 -0.25 0.46 -26.93
N GLU A 395 -0.27 1.70 -26.44
CA GLU A 395 0.87 2.61 -26.33
C GLU A 395 1.30 2.75 -24.87
N VAL A 396 2.60 2.54 -24.62
CA VAL A 396 3.23 2.64 -23.30
C VAL A 396 3.21 4.09 -22.82
N ALA A 397 2.68 4.36 -21.62
CA ALA A 397 2.72 5.71 -21.05
C ALA A 397 4.13 6.06 -20.55
N PHE A 398 4.88 5.04 -20.09
CA PHE A 398 6.21 5.20 -19.52
C PHE A 398 7.27 4.39 -20.28
N PRO A 399 7.74 4.88 -21.44
CA PRO A 399 8.64 4.13 -22.32
C PRO A 399 9.99 3.74 -21.68
N HIS A 400 10.40 4.43 -20.62
CA HIS A 400 11.63 4.12 -19.87
C HIS A 400 11.48 2.92 -18.91
N ILE A 401 10.26 2.40 -18.74
CA ILE A 401 9.94 1.30 -17.84
C ILE A 401 9.82 0.01 -18.66
N MET A 402 10.92 -0.73 -18.79
CA MET A 402 10.95 -2.00 -19.52
C MET A 402 10.23 -3.13 -18.76
N ILE A 403 8.91 -3.22 -18.92
CA ILE A 403 8.08 -4.32 -18.39
C ILE A 403 7.50 -5.18 -19.52
N ILE A 404 7.45 -4.65 -20.74
CA ILE A 404 6.83 -5.31 -21.89
C ILE A 404 7.79 -6.33 -22.50
N ARG A 405 7.32 -7.57 -22.65
CA ARG A 405 8.03 -8.66 -23.32
C ARG A 405 7.29 -9.06 -24.58
N GLN A 406 8.04 -9.45 -25.60
CA GLN A 406 7.50 -10.04 -26.82
C GLN A 406 7.54 -11.56 -26.68
N GLU A 407 6.38 -12.20 -26.68
CA GLU A 407 6.26 -13.66 -26.80
C GLU A 407 5.80 -14.03 -28.22
N SER A 408 5.95 -15.30 -28.59
CA SER A 408 5.66 -15.82 -29.93
C SER A 408 4.22 -15.50 -30.37
N GLY A 409 4.05 -14.36 -31.05
CA GLY A 409 2.79 -13.89 -31.63
C GLY A 409 2.06 -12.78 -30.88
N TYR A 410 2.49 -12.34 -29.68
CA TYR A 410 1.84 -11.22 -28.96
C TYR A 410 2.77 -10.47 -28.00
N ARG A 411 2.38 -9.24 -27.64
CA ARG A 411 3.04 -8.44 -26.59
C ARG A 411 2.40 -8.72 -25.23
N ARG A 412 3.21 -8.87 -24.18
CA ARG A 412 2.71 -9.04 -22.80
C ARG A 412 3.38 -8.07 -21.82
N LEU A 413 2.63 -7.66 -20.81
CA LEU A 413 3.12 -6.88 -19.67
C LEU A 413 3.23 -7.81 -18.44
N ASP A 414 4.44 -8.12 -18.01
CA ASP A 414 4.68 -8.99 -16.83
C ASP A 414 4.96 -8.14 -15.59
N PHE A 415 4.15 -8.20 -14.55
CA PHE A 415 4.37 -7.42 -13.33
C PHE A 415 4.05 -8.23 -12.07
N SER A 416 4.41 -7.68 -10.92
CA SER A 416 4.11 -8.30 -9.63
C SER A 416 3.68 -7.27 -8.61
N GLU A 417 2.82 -7.69 -7.70
CA GLU A 417 2.36 -6.90 -6.56
C GLU A 417 2.67 -7.66 -5.28
N GLU A 418 3.15 -6.93 -4.28
CA GLU A 418 3.61 -7.47 -3.01
C GLU A 418 2.80 -6.91 -1.85
N ILE A 419 2.47 -7.78 -0.91
CA ILE A 419 1.80 -7.42 0.34
C ILE A 419 2.42 -8.18 1.51
N THR A 420 2.48 -7.50 2.66
CA THR A 420 2.92 -8.08 3.93
C THR A 420 1.80 -7.96 4.97
N GLY A 421 1.81 -8.85 5.97
CA GLY A 421 0.88 -8.78 7.10
C GLY A 421 0.71 -10.11 7.80
N ILE A 422 -0.22 -10.15 8.76
CA ILE A 422 -0.68 -11.39 9.40
C ILE A 422 -1.94 -11.91 8.72
N GLY A 423 -2.07 -13.23 8.59
CA GLY A 423 -3.24 -13.85 7.97
C GLY A 423 -2.87 -15.05 7.12
N SER A 424 -3.88 -15.68 6.50
CA SER A 424 -3.63 -16.82 5.62
C SER A 424 -2.97 -16.37 4.31
N PRO A 425 -2.11 -17.19 3.67
CA PRO A 425 -1.55 -16.88 2.35
C PRO A 425 -2.62 -16.58 1.31
N LEU A 426 -3.74 -17.31 1.31
CA LEU A 426 -4.85 -17.09 0.39
C LEU A 426 -5.48 -15.70 0.57
N SER A 427 -5.70 -15.26 1.82
CA SER A 427 -6.23 -13.91 2.09
C SER A 427 -5.29 -12.81 1.59
N HIS A 428 -3.97 -13.01 1.68
CA HIS A 428 -2.99 -12.06 1.12
C HIS A 428 -3.03 -12.05 -0.42
N ILE A 429 -3.12 -13.22 -1.06
CA ILE A 429 -3.26 -13.32 -2.52
C ILE A 429 -4.51 -12.58 -2.99
N ILE A 430 -5.63 -12.78 -2.31
CA ILE A 430 -6.89 -12.09 -2.59
C ILE A 430 -6.76 -10.57 -2.42
N ALA A 431 -6.11 -10.11 -1.34
CA ALA A 431 -5.87 -8.68 -1.11
C ALA A 431 -5.00 -8.07 -2.22
N VAL A 432 -4.02 -8.82 -2.75
CA VAL A 432 -3.21 -8.42 -3.91
C VAL A 432 -4.06 -8.32 -5.17
N ILE A 433 -4.94 -9.29 -5.43
CA ILE A 433 -5.87 -9.24 -6.56
C ILE A 433 -6.76 -7.99 -6.46
N ASN A 434 -7.30 -7.68 -5.28
CA ASN A 434 -8.09 -6.46 -5.04
C ASN A 434 -7.30 -5.18 -5.34
N ARG A 435 -6.04 -5.10 -4.87
CA ARG A 435 -5.15 -3.95 -5.12
C ARG A 435 -4.80 -3.74 -6.58
N ILE A 436 -4.76 -4.80 -7.39
CA ILE A 436 -4.47 -4.66 -8.81
C ILE A 436 -5.74 -4.26 -9.56
N LEU A 437 -6.86 -4.93 -9.29
CA LEU A 437 -8.07 -4.80 -10.09
C LEU A 437 -8.95 -3.60 -9.72
N PHE A 438 -8.84 -3.06 -8.50
CA PHE A 438 -9.78 -2.03 -8.05
C PHE A 438 -9.13 -0.71 -7.62
N TRP A 439 -7.86 -0.72 -7.19
CA TRP A 439 -7.22 0.49 -6.67
C TRP A 439 -6.77 1.43 -7.79
N ASP A 440 -7.12 2.71 -7.65
CA ASP A 440 -6.59 3.82 -8.47
C ASP A 440 -6.89 3.66 -9.98
N ILE A 441 -8.07 3.12 -10.31
CA ILE A 441 -8.55 2.98 -11.69
C ILE A 441 -9.70 3.99 -11.92
N PRO A 442 -9.49 5.03 -12.74
CA PRO A 442 -10.47 6.10 -12.97
C PRO A 442 -11.87 5.61 -13.34
N ALA A 443 -11.98 4.58 -14.17
CA ALA A 443 -13.26 4.04 -14.63
C ALA A 443 -14.14 3.44 -13.53
N ILE A 444 -13.59 3.13 -12.35
CA ILE A 444 -14.31 2.54 -11.21
C ILE A 444 -14.09 3.32 -9.90
N LYS A 445 -13.67 4.59 -10.00
CA LYS A 445 -13.29 5.46 -8.86
C LYS A 445 -14.38 5.65 -7.80
N ASP A 446 -15.65 5.46 -8.15
CA ASP A 446 -16.79 5.65 -7.23
C ASP A 446 -16.99 4.47 -6.26
N TYR A 447 -16.25 3.38 -6.46
CA TYR A 447 -16.37 2.13 -5.70
C TYR A 447 -15.22 1.98 -4.69
N LEU A 448 -15.52 1.46 -3.49
CA LEU A 448 -14.45 1.09 -2.58
C LEU A 448 -13.68 -0.09 -3.17
N PRO A 449 -12.34 -0.05 -3.20
CA PRO A 449 -11.56 -1.04 -3.92
C PRO A 449 -11.30 -2.32 -3.09
N ILE A 450 -12.32 -2.73 -2.33
CA ILE A 450 -12.40 -3.96 -1.53
C ILE A 450 -13.84 -4.46 -1.68
N PRO A 451 -14.05 -5.60 -2.35
CA PRO A 451 -15.35 -6.25 -2.37
C PRO A 451 -15.62 -6.99 -1.05
N ASP A 452 -16.90 -7.12 -0.71
CA ASP A 452 -17.44 -7.97 0.36
C ASP A 452 -17.52 -9.42 -0.12
N GLU A 453 -16.78 -10.32 0.54
CA GLU A 453 -16.80 -11.75 0.25
C GLU A 453 -18.01 -12.44 0.89
N VAL A 454 -19.04 -12.67 0.06
CA VAL A 454 -20.32 -13.25 0.51
C VAL A 454 -20.23 -14.76 0.71
N LEU A 455 -19.52 -15.45 -0.19
CA LEU A 455 -19.38 -16.90 -0.16
C LEU A 455 -18.06 -17.32 -0.79
N ASN A 456 -17.30 -18.11 -0.05
CA ASN A 456 -16.21 -18.93 -0.57
C ASN A 456 -16.51 -20.39 -0.22
N HIS A 457 -16.44 -21.27 -1.21
CA HIS A 457 -16.69 -22.70 -1.01
C HIS A 457 -15.74 -23.52 -1.87
N ASP A 458 -15.16 -24.56 -1.27
CA ASP A 458 -14.27 -25.49 -1.95
C ASP A 458 -14.87 -26.90 -1.86
N GLU A 459 -14.98 -27.58 -3.01
CA GLU A 459 -15.56 -28.91 -3.17
C GLU A 459 -14.48 -29.86 -3.71
N SER A 460 -14.20 -30.95 -3.00
CA SER A 460 -13.29 -32.00 -3.47
C SER A 460 -14.06 -33.02 -4.33
N VAL A 461 -13.70 -33.10 -5.61
CA VAL A 461 -14.39 -33.96 -6.58
C VAL A 461 -13.83 -35.37 -6.49
N GLY A 462 -14.55 -36.32 -5.91
CA GLY A 462 -14.10 -37.72 -5.77
C GLY A 462 -13.64 -38.11 -4.36
N GLY A 463 -13.84 -37.24 -3.37
CA GLY A 463 -13.79 -37.59 -1.94
C GLY A 463 -12.42 -37.85 -1.33
N SER A 464 -11.32 -37.61 -2.06
CA SER A 464 -9.95 -37.70 -1.53
C SER A 464 -9.17 -36.39 -1.66
N ASN A 465 -8.15 -36.19 -0.84
CA ASN A 465 -7.25 -35.02 -0.89
C ASN A 465 -6.36 -34.97 -2.15
N HIS A 466 -6.37 -36.00 -2.98
CA HIS A 466 -5.61 -36.08 -4.25
C HIS A 466 -6.49 -35.83 -5.47
N SER A 467 -7.76 -35.50 -5.25
CA SER A 467 -8.73 -35.28 -6.31
C SER A 467 -8.78 -33.81 -6.73
N PRO A 468 -9.34 -33.50 -7.91
CA PRO A 468 -9.56 -32.13 -8.30
C PRO A 468 -10.38 -31.37 -7.24
N VAL A 469 -9.97 -30.15 -6.97
CA VAL A 469 -10.69 -29.19 -6.12
C VAL A 469 -11.41 -28.21 -7.03
N TRP A 470 -12.67 -27.97 -6.72
CA TRP A 470 -13.48 -26.93 -7.33
C TRP A 470 -13.71 -25.80 -6.33
N SER A 471 -13.33 -24.58 -6.68
CA SER A 471 -13.57 -23.41 -5.82
C SER A 471 -14.61 -22.48 -6.41
N TYR A 472 -15.42 -21.88 -5.54
CA TYR A 472 -16.37 -20.82 -5.86
C TYR A 472 -16.07 -19.61 -5.00
N SER A 473 -16.03 -18.44 -5.62
CA SER A 473 -15.94 -17.15 -4.93
C SER A 473 -17.07 -16.25 -5.41
N LEU A 474 -17.75 -15.58 -4.49
CA LEU A 474 -18.88 -14.71 -4.76
C LEU A 474 -18.72 -13.42 -3.98
N VAL A 475 -18.69 -12.32 -4.72
CA VAL A 475 -18.27 -11.01 -4.20
C VAL A 475 -19.30 -9.94 -4.52
N ARG A 476 -19.40 -8.94 -3.65
CA ARG A 476 -20.17 -7.72 -3.88
C ARG A 476 -19.31 -6.47 -3.81
N LEU A 477 -19.54 -5.52 -4.71
CA LEU A 477 -18.86 -4.24 -4.72
C LEU A 477 -19.84 -3.10 -4.41
N TYR A 478 -19.46 -2.25 -3.46
CA TYR A 478 -20.26 -1.12 -2.98
C TYR A 478 -19.63 0.22 -3.36
N LYS A 479 -20.47 1.25 -3.54
CA LYS A 479 -20.01 2.62 -3.74
C LYS A 479 -19.54 3.23 -2.43
N PHE A 480 -18.64 4.22 -2.50
CA PHE A 480 -18.19 4.95 -1.32
C PHE A 480 -19.36 5.59 -0.55
N ASP A 481 -20.29 6.21 -1.26
CA ASP A 481 -21.46 6.87 -0.67
C ASP A 481 -22.35 5.89 0.12
N ASP A 482 -22.49 4.64 -0.36
CA ASP A 482 -23.25 3.61 0.34
C ASP A 482 -22.62 3.25 1.68
N ILE A 483 -21.30 3.12 1.70
CA ILE A 483 -20.53 2.77 2.90
C ILE A 483 -20.57 3.93 3.89
N ASP A 484 -20.38 5.17 3.43
CA ASP A 484 -20.43 6.33 4.30
C ASP A 484 -21.83 6.54 4.88
N ARG A 485 -22.90 6.29 4.10
CA ARG A 485 -24.28 6.25 4.62
C ARG A 485 -24.47 5.11 5.64
N ALA A 486 -23.92 3.92 5.39
CA ALA A 486 -23.99 2.81 6.33
C ALA A 486 -23.27 3.11 7.65
N ILE A 487 -22.17 3.85 7.62
CA ILE A 487 -21.51 4.29 8.85
C ILE A 487 -22.36 5.34 9.57
N LEU A 488 -22.86 6.36 8.86
CA LEU A 488 -23.68 7.42 9.46
C LEU A 488 -24.99 6.92 10.07
N GLN A 489 -25.62 5.92 9.45
CA GLN A 489 -26.87 5.32 9.92
C GLN A 489 -26.64 4.15 10.89
N GLU A 490 -25.39 3.83 11.21
CA GLU A 490 -24.98 2.65 11.99
C GLU A 490 -25.48 1.30 11.48
N LYS A 491 -25.94 1.23 10.22
CA LYS A 491 -26.43 0.02 9.55
C LYS A 491 -25.31 -0.74 8.84
N LYS A 492 -25.58 -1.95 8.33
CA LYS A 492 -24.67 -2.68 7.42
C LYS A 492 -24.77 -2.10 5.99
N CYS A 493 -23.72 -2.23 5.18
CA CYS A 493 -23.77 -1.78 3.78
C CYS A 493 -24.92 -2.43 2.99
N GLU A 494 -25.20 -3.71 3.25
CA GLU A 494 -26.33 -4.46 2.68
C GLU A 494 -27.71 -3.86 2.98
N GLN A 495 -27.83 -3.12 4.09
CA GLN A 495 -29.09 -2.53 4.55
C GLN A 495 -29.34 -1.13 3.97
N VAL A 496 -28.31 -0.52 3.37
CA VAL A 496 -28.32 0.88 2.92
C VAL A 496 -28.11 1.00 1.42
N ALA A 497 -27.35 0.08 0.82
CA ALA A 497 -27.09 0.09 -0.61
C ALA A 497 -28.33 -0.32 -1.41
N GLU A 498 -28.77 0.57 -2.29
CA GLU A 498 -29.95 0.34 -3.16
C GLU A 498 -29.66 -0.73 -4.24
N SER A 499 -28.40 -0.94 -4.64
CA SER A 499 -28.02 -1.93 -5.66
C SER A 499 -26.51 -2.28 -5.70
N PRO A 500 -25.97 -3.09 -4.78
CA PRO A 500 -24.59 -3.54 -4.88
C PRO A 500 -24.39 -4.47 -6.11
N VAL A 501 -23.25 -4.36 -6.79
CA VAL A 501 -22.93 -5.21 -7.95
C VAL A 501 -22.32 -6.51 -7.45
N ALA A 502 -22.86 -7.65 -7.88
CA ALA A 502 -22.52 -8.97 -7.34
C ALA A 502 -22.19 -9.98 -8.45
N ALA A 503 -21.03 -10.62 -8.38
CA ALA A 503 -20.62 -11.62 -9.36
C ALA A 503 -19.93 -12.84 -8.71
N TYR A 504 -20.08 -14.00 -9.36
CA TYR A 504 -19.42 -15.23 -8.96
C TYR A 504 -18.24 -15.55 -9.89
N GLY A 505 -17.26 -16.29 -9.38
CA GLY A 505 -16.18 -16.91 -10.14
C GLY A 505 -16.03 -18.36 -9.73
N GLU A 506 -15.66 -19.20 -10.68
CA GLU A 506 -15.42 -20.62 -10.45
C GLU A 506 -14.20 -21.10 -11.22
N PHE A 507 -13.46 -22.03 -10.62
CA PHE A 507 -12.28 -22.65 -11.21
C PHE A 507 -12.08 -24.06 -10.66
N CYS A 508 -11.49 -24.94 -11.48
CA CYS A 508 -11.21 -26.33 -11.13
C CYS A 508 -9.72 -26.65 -11.39
N GLY A 509 -9.08 -27.32 -10.45
CA GLY A 509 -7.67 -27.70 -10.52
C GLY A 509 -7.29 -28.66 -9.39
N PHE A 510 -6.00 -28.75 -9.04
CA PHE A 510 -5.53 -29.68 -7.99
C PHE A 510 -4.91 -28.99 -6.77
N ASP A 511 -4.38 -27.77 -6.94
CA ASP A 511 -3.86 -26.97 -5.84
C ASP A 511 -4.95 -26.05 -5.30
N LEU A 512 -5.36 -26.24 -4.05
CA LEU A 512 -6.42 -25.47 -3.40
C LEU A 512 -6.15 -23.95 -3.45
N VAL A 513 -4.90 -23.52 -3.26
CA VAL A 513 -4.53 -22.10 -3.22
C VAL A 513 -4.61 -21.50 -4.63
N GLU A 514 -4.07 -22.21 -5.62
CA GLU A 514 -4.16 -21.78 -7.03
C GLU A 514 -5.62 -21.72 -7.49
N VAL A 515 -6.41 -22.73 -7.17
CA VAL A 515 -7.80 -22.84 -7.58
C VAL A 515 -8.65 -21.74 -6.95
N ALA A 516 -8.52 -21.52 -5.64
CA ALA A 516 -9.22 -20.44 -4.95
C ALA A 516 -8.78 -19.05 -5.46
N ALA A 517 -7.49 -18.85 -5.75
CA ALA A 517 -6.98 -17.59 -6.30
C ALA A 517 -7.55 -17.29 -7.70
N ASN A 518 -7.64 -18.29 -8.58
CA ASN A 518 -8.24 -18.13 -9.92
C ASN A 518 -9.75 -17.91 -9.83
N ALA A 519 -10.47 -18.64 -8.97
CA ALA A 519 -11.89 -18.39 -8.73
C ALA A 519 -12.12 -16.96 -8.22
N ALA A 520 -11.29 -16.49 -7.28
CA ALA A 520 -11.31 -15.14 -6.77
C ALA A 520 -11.02 -14.08 -7.85
N LEU A 521 -10.02 -14.31 -8.71
CA LEU A 521 -9.71 -13.45 -9.86
C LEU A 521 -10.90 -13.34 -10.81
N HIS A 522 -11.46 -14.47 -11.24
CA HIS A 522 -12.58 -14.50 -12.17
C HIS A 522 -13.82 -13.81 -11.59
N ALA A 523 -14.13 -14.01 -10.31
CA ALA A 523 -15.24 -13.34 -9.65
C ALA A 523 -15.11 -11.81 -9.75
N ARG A 524 -13.91 -11.27 -9.52
CA ARG A 524 -13.61 -9.84 -9.54
C ARG A 524 -13.60 -9.25 -10.96
N LEU A 525 -13.07 -9.98 -11.93
CA LEU A 525 -13.16 -9.60 -13.34
C LEU A 525 -14.62 -9.56 -13.83
N ARG A 526 -15.45 -10.52 -13.41
CA ARG A 526 -16.89 -10.50 -13.73
C ARG A 526 -17.61 -9.34 -13.03
N VAL A 527 -17.23 -8.96 -11.81
CA VAL A 527 -17.76 -7.73 -11.19
C VAL A 527 -17.46 -6.52 -12.08
N ILE A 528 -16.22 -6.37 -12.58
CA ILE A 528 -15.84 -5.26 -13.46
C ILE A 528 -16.67 -5.27 -14.74
N GLN A 529 -16.82 -6.43 -15.37
CA GLN A 529 -17.69 -6.61 -16.53
C GLN A 529 -19.13 -6.16 -16.24
N GLN A 530 -19.66 -6.53 -15.07
CA GLN A 530 -21.01 -6.16 -14.61
C GLN A 530 -21.15 -4.70 -14.16
N LEU A 531 -20.06 -3.95 -13.96
CA LEU A 531 -20.11 -2.49 -13.83
C LEU A 531 -20.42 -1.83 -15.18
N GLY A 532 -20.14 -2.51 -16.29
CA GLY A 532 -20.38 -1.99 -17.65
C GLY A 532 -19.33 -0.97 -18.08
N VAL A 533 -18.13 -1.07 -17.52
CA VAL A 533 -16.97 -0.29 -17.94
C VAL A 533 -16.46 -0.81 -19.28
N ASP A 534 -16.02 0.08 -20.17
CA ASP A 534 -15.36 -0.31 -21.42
C ASP A 534 -14.06 -1.10 -21.14
N PRO A 535 -13.94 -2.36 -21.59
CA PRO A 535 -12.75 -3.18 -21.31
C PRO A 535 -11.47 -2.56 -21.85
N LYS A 536 -11.51 -1.92 -23.02
CA LYS A 536 -10.32 -1.29 -23.62
C LYS A 536 -9.84 -0.11 -22.78
N GLN A 537 -10.75 0.77 -22.36
CA GLN A 537 -10.44 1.87 -21.44
C GLN A 537 -9.88 1.35 -20.12
N TYR A 538 -10.55 0.37 -19.48
CA TYR A 538 -10.12 -0.19 -18.21
C TYR A 538 -8.72 -0.80 -18.30
N LEU A 539 -8.44 -1.59 -19.34
CA LEU A 539 -7.13 -2.21 -19.52
C LEU A 539 -6.03 -1.17 -19.72
N LYS A 540 -6.31 -0.10 -20.48
CA LYS A 540 -5.35 1.01 -20.66
C LYS A 540 -5.04 1.68 -19.33
N GLU A 541 -6.05 2.00 -18.55
CA GLU A 541 -5.90 2.62 -17.22
C GLU A 541 -5.14 1.70 -16.24
N LEU A 542 -5.45 0.40 -16.23
CA LEU A 542 -4.75 -0.60 -15.44
C LEU A 542 -3.26 -0.67 -15.81
N CYS A 543 -2.93 -0.75 -17.11
CA CYS A 543 -1.54 -0.81 -17.55
C CYS A 543 -0.79 0.47 -17.17
N TYR A 544 -1.40 1.65 -17.32
CA TYR A 544 -0.79 2.92 -16.89
C TYR A 544 -0.55 2.94 -15.37
N ARG A 545 -1.49 2.46 -14.56
CA ARG A 545 -1.34 2.33 -13.11
C ARG A 545 -0.22 1.35 -12.73
N VAL A 546 -0.06 0.26 -13.48
CA VAL A 546 1.05 -0.69 -13.27
C VAL A 546 2.40 -0.02 -13.58
N GLU A 547 2.50 0.69 -14.70
CA GLU A 547 3.70 1.43 -15.08
C GLU A 547 4.04 2.55 -14.07
N GLU A 548 3.07 3.34 -13.63
CA GLU A 548 3.26 4.38 -12.59
C GLU A 548 3.77 3.79 -11.27
N ARG A 549 3.19 2.67 -10.86
CA ARG A 549 3.59 2.02 -9.62
C ARG A 549 5.02 1.48 -9.67
N GLU A 550 5.41 0.87 -10.79
CA GLU A 550 6.79 0.43 -10.97
C GLU A 550 7.75 1.62 -10.91
N ALA A 551 7.39 2.77 -11.52
CA ALA A 551 8.17 3.99 -11.44
C ALA A 551 8.40 4.43 -9.99
N LEU A 552 7.32 4.44 -9.19
CA LEU A 552 7.38 4.80 -7.78
C LEU A 552 8.26 3.82 -6.97
N MET A 553 8.13 2.51 -7.21
CA MET A 553 8.94 1.50 -6.51
C MET A 553 10.43 1.65 -6.82
N ARG A 554 10.80 1.90 -8.07
CA ARG A 554 12.20 2.17 -8.46
C ARG A 554 12.72 3.42 -7.80
N ALA A 555 11.96 4.51 -7.83
CA ALA A 555 12.33 5.77 -7.18
C ALA A 555 12.55 5.58 -5.66
N LYS A 556 11.62 4.91 -4.95
CA LYS A 556 11.78 4.63 -3.51
C LYS A 556 13.06 3.84 -3.21
N SER A 557 13.46 2.93 -4.09
CA SER A 557 14.69 2.15 -3.92
C SER A 557 15.97 3.01 -3.97
N ARG A 558 15.94 4.16 -4.67
CA ARG A 558 17.07 5.11 -4.72
C ARG A 558 17.37 5.77 -3.39
N LEU A 559 16.38 5.89 -2.52
CA LEU A 559 16.53 6.46 -1.18
C LEU A 559 16.91 5.40 -0.14
N SER A 560 16.33 4.20 -0.24
CA SER A 560 16.51 3.14 0.76
C SER A 560 17.71 2.24 0.51
N VAL A 561 18.18 2.15 -0.73
CA VAL A 561 19.33 1.34 -1.15
C VAL A 561 20.21 2.19 -2.07
N TYR A 562 20.93 1.64 -3.06
CA TYR A 562 21.82 2.45 -3.92
C TYR A 562 21.00 3.35 -4.89
N PRO A 563 21.33 4.65 -5.02
CA PRO A 563 22.54 5.35 -4.53
C PRO A 563 22.43 6.03 -3.16
N PHE A 564 21.35 5.79 -2.40
CA PHE A 564 20.96 6.44 -1.15
C PHE A 564 20.76 7.95 -1.30
N SER A 565 20.09 8.41 -2.37
CA SER A 565 19.92 9.83 -2.66
C SER A 565 18.46 10.23 -2.81
N LEU A 566 18.04 11.22 -2.01
CA LEU A 566 16.76 11.92 -2.19
C LEU A 566 16.67 12.58 -3.56
N ARG A 567 17.75 13.22 -4.01
CA ARG A 567 17.77 13.91 -5.31
C ARG A 567 17.72 12.95 -6.49
N ALA A 568 18.26 11.74 -6.35
CA ALA A 568 18.08 10.68 -7.35
C ALA A 568 16.63 10.18 -7.39
N MET A 569 16.01 9.95 -6.23
CA MET A 569 14.58 9.60 -6.14
C MET A 569 13.70 10.69 -6.77
N GLU A 570 13.91 11.95 -6.38
CA GLU A 570 13.18 13.10 -6.93
C GLU A 570 13.39 13.19 -8.45
N GLY A 571 14.63 13.13 -8.92
CA GLY A 571 14.97 13.15 -10.35
C GLY A 571 14.32 12.02 -11.14
N GLU A 572 14.26 10.81 -10.57
CA GLU A 572 13.58 9.66 -11.17
C GLU A 572 12.07 9.88 -11.28
N LEU A 573 11.43 10.47 -10.28
CA LEU A 573 10.00 10.81 -10.32
C LEU A 573 9.68 11.95 -11.29
N GLU A 574 10.53 12.97 -11.37
CA GLU A 574 10.36 14.09 -12.31
C GLU A 574 10.49 13.67 -13.78
N GLN A 575 11.33 12.66 -14.08
CA GLN A 575 11.45 12.11 -15.44
C GLN A 575 10.41 11.03 -15.78
N THR A 576 9.69 10.49 -14.78
CA THR A 576 8.68 9.44 -14.96
C THR A 576 7.28 9.99 -14.69
N ILE A 577 6.79 9.90 -13.45
CA ILE A 577 5.41 10.21 -13.04
C ILE A 577 5.05 11.67 -13.33
N PHE A 578 5.94 12.62 -13.02
CA PHE A 578 5.64 14.05 -13.15
C PHE A 578 6.05 14.65 -14.50
N LYS A 579 6.59 13.84 -15.43
CA LYS A 579 7.04 14.31 -16.74
C LYS A 579 5.87 14.79 -17.59
N SER A 580 5.55 16.07 -17.46
CA SER A 580 4.50 16.77 -18.20
C SER A 580 3.09 16.18 -18.08
N ARG A 581 2.68 15.77 -16.87
CA ARG A 581 1.32 15.25 -16.60
C ARG A 581 0.58 15.99 -15.49
N TYR A 582 1.08 15.89 -14.25
CA TYR A 582 0.33 16.34 -13.06
C TYR A 582 0.69 17.75 -12.59
N ARG A 583 1.99 18.04 -12.52
CA ARG A 583 2.55 19.31 -12.04
C ARG A 583 3.89 19.60 -12.70
N ARG A 584 4.28 20.86 -12.67
CA ARG A 584 5.65 21.31 -12.98
C ARG A 584 6.17 22.17 -11.84
N LYS A 585 7.44 21.95 -11.46
CA LYS A 585 8.20 22.82 -10.57
C LYS A 585 8.92 23.89 -11.40
N ASP A 586 8.74 25.16 -11.08
CA ASP A 586 9.43 26.26 -11.76
C ASP A 586 10.78 26.62 -11.10
N LYS A 587 11.42 27.70 -11.56
CA LYS A 587 12.72 28.16 -11.06
C LYS A 587 12.65 28.75 -9.66
N ASP A 588 11.49 29.26 -9.24
CA ASP A 588 11.25 29.87 -7.94
C ASP A 588 10.67 28.87 -6.93
N PHE A 589 10.71 27.57 -7.28
CA PHE A 589 10.16 26.46 -6.48
C PHE A 589 8.63 26.51 -6.31
N ALA A 590 7.92 27.23 -7.18
CA ALA A 590 6.47 27.20 -7.22
C ALA A 590 5.97 26.05 -8.12
N PHE A 591 4.80 25.51 -7.76
CA PHE A 591 4.16 24.41 -8.47
C PHE A 591 3.03 24.94 -9.35
N VAL A 592 3.13 24.66 -10.65
CA VAL A 592 2.09 24.97 -11.64
C VAL A 592 1.39 23.67 -12.05
N LYS A 593 0.06 23.65 -11.94
CA LYS A 593 -0.79 22.56 -12.44
C LYS A 593 -0.76 22.59 -13.97
N GLN A 594 -0.60 21.43 -14.61
CA GLN A 594 -0.51 21.38 -16.07
C GLN A 594 -1.88 21.34 -16.76
N GLU A 595 -2.84 20.64 -16.18
CA GLU A 595 -4.24 20.62 -16.63
C GLU A 595 -5.15 20.96 -15.45
N GLU A 596 -5.95 22.01 -15.55
CA GLU A 596 -6.88 22.42 -14.49
C GLU A 596 -7.95 21.35 -14.19
N SER A 597 -8.23 20.45 -15.13
CA SER A 597 -9.28 19.42 -15.05
C SER A 597 -8.80 18.01 -14.70
N ALA A 598 -7.48 17.72 -14.71
CA ALA A 598 -6.98 16.36 -14.51
C ALA A 598 -6.78 16.04 -13.02
N THR A 599 -7.55 15.08 -12.50
CA THR A 599 -7.34 14.52 -11.16
C THR A 599 -6.07 13.68 -11.14
N TRP A 600 -5.18 13.92 -10.17
CA TRP A 600 -3.97 13.09 -10.01
C TRP A 600 -4.34 11.67 -9.60
N SER A 601 -3.56 10.69 -10.05
CA SER A 601 -3.64 9.32 -9.54
C SER A 601 -3.21 9.25 -8.08
N PHE A 602 -3.71 8.26 -7.33
CA PHE A 602 -3.27 7.95 -5.97
C PHE A 602 -1.74 7.75 -5.94
N THR A 603 -1.21 7.07 -6.96
CA THR A 603 0.23 6.84 -7.09
C THR A 603 1.02 8.15 -7.24
N ALA A 604 0.48 9.13 -7.97
CA ALA A 604 1.09 10.45 -8.08
C ALA A 604 1.05 11.26 -6.77
N TYR A 605 -0.06 11.18 -6.01
CA TYR A 605 -0.12 11.75 -4.66
C TYR A 605 0.88 11.08 -3.71
N ASP A 606 0.97 9.75 -3.71
CA ASP A 606 1.96 9.03 -2.90
C ASP A 606 3.37 9.44 -3.29
N ALA A 607 3.70 9.49 -4.58
CA ALA A 607 4.99 9.94 -5.07
C ALA A 607 5.34 11.37 -4.61
N HIS A 608 4.36 12.28 -4.62
CA HIS A 608 4.55 13.66 -4.18
C HIS A 608 4.80 13.74 -2.66
N LEU A 609 4.01 13.02 -1.86
CA LEU A 609 4.18 12.95 -0.42
C LEU A 609 5.47 12.25 -0.01
N GLU A 610 5.96 11.27 -0.78
CA GLU A 610 7.23 10.60 -0.52
C GLU A 610 8.42 11.54 -0.73
N ILE A 611 8.35 12.47 -1.71
CA ILE A 611 9.34 13.55 -1.84
C ILE A 611 9.29 14.47 -0.61
N ALA A 612 8.09 14.88 -0.17
CA ALA A 612 7.93 15.72 1.02
C ALA A 612 8.47 15.03 2.28
N GLU A 613 8.12 13.75 2.49
CA GLU A 613 8.58 12.95 3.62
C GLU A 613 10.10 12.75 3.60
N ALA A 614 10.70 12.51 2.43
CA ALA A 614 12.15 12.39 2.30
C ALA A 614 12.85 13.70 2.69
N ASN A 615 12.34 14.85 2.22
CA ASN A 615 12.90 16.15 2.61
C ASN A 615 12.77 16.38 4.13
N LEU A 616 11.65 15.97 4.74
CA LEU A 616 11.47 16.03 6.19
C LEU A 616 12.41 15.07 6.94
N LYS A 617 12.72 13.88 6.40
CA LYS A 617 13.74 12.97 6.97
C LYS A 617 15.13 13.62 6.96
N GLU A 618 15.43 14.36 5.90
CA GLU A 618 16.62 15.21 5.77
C GLU A 618 16.50 16.54 6.52
N GLY A 619 15.40 16.86 7.19
CA GLY A 619 15.19 18.12 7.93
C GLY A 619 15.08 19.36 7.06
N LEU A 620 14.86 19.22 5.75
CA LEU A 620 14.60 20.32 4.81
C LEU A 620 13.13 20.74 4.88
N TYR A 621 12.73 21.29 6.03
CA TYR A 621 11.32 21.60 6.30
C TYR A 621 10.77 22.75 5.43
N ARG A 622 11.59 23.70 4.98
CA ARG A 622 11.14 24.75 4.03
C ARG A 622 10.79 24.17 2.65
N VAL A 623 11.66 23.29 2.14
CA VAL A 623 11.44 22.59 0.87
C VAL A 623 10.18 21.72 0.97
N ALA A 624 10.08 20.93 2.04
CA ALA A 624 8.92 20.08 2.27
C ALA A 624 7.60 20.87 2.38
N LYS A 625 7.62 22.05 3.03
CA LYS A 625 6.45 22.94 3.12
C LYS A 625 5.89 23.28 1.74
N LYS A 626 6.75 23.58 0.75
CA LYS A 626 6.32 23.88 -0.62
C LYS A 626 5.62 22.70 -1.30
N TYR A 627 6.10 21.48 -1.09
CA TYR A 627 5.40 20.28 -1.57
C TYR A 627 4.04 20.13 -0.87
N LEU A 628 3.97 20.31 0.45
CA LEU A 628 2.72 20.18 1.20
C LEU A 628 1.67 21.23 0.80
N GLU A 629 2.09 22.49 0.63
CA GLU A 629 1.25 23.60 0.16
C GLU A 629 0.65 23.30 -1.24
N ALA A 630 1.40 22.67 -2.14
CA ALA A 630 0.96 22.37 -3.50
C ALA A 630 -0.25 21.42 -3.58
N VAL A 631 -0.41 20.56 -2.57
CA VAL A 631 -1.51 19.58 -2.50
C VAL A 631 -2.56 19.92 -1.44
N GLN A 632 -2.32 20.92 -0.61
CA GLN A 632 -3.16 21.29 0.53
C GLN A 632 -4.62 21.55 0.14
N ASP A 633 -4.86 22.34 -0.91
CA ASP A 633 -6.22 22.65 -1.38
C ASP A 633 -7.00 21.39 -1.77
N TYR A 634 -6.31 20.40 -2.37
CA TYR A 634 -6.94 19.14 -2.76
C TYR A 634 -7.33 18.28 -1.56
N PHE A 635 -6.47 18.23 -0.53
CA PHE A 635 -6.76 17.54 0.72
C PHE A 635 -7.85 18.25 1.54
N ASN A 636 -8.07 19.54 1.33
CA ASN A 636 -9.12 20.31 2.01
C ASN A 636 -10.48 20.30 1.29
N GLN A 637 -10.50 20.22 -0.05
CA GLN A 637 -11.71 20.37 -0.86
C GLN A 637 -12.39 19.04 -1.24
N ASN A 638 -11.64 17.92 -1.28
CA ASN A 638 -12.20 16.63 -1.70
C ASN A 638 -12.69 15.81 -0.51
N SER A 639 -13.90 15.25 -0.64
CA SER A 639 -14.44 14.31 0.34
C SER A 639 -13.49 13.12 0.52
N ILE A 640 -13.51 12.56 1.72
CA ILE A 640 -12.79 11.36 2.18
C ILE A 640 -12.89 10.17 1.19
N ALA A 641 -13.85 10.20 0.26
CA ALA A 641 -14.07 9.20 -0.77
C ALA A 641 -12.94 9.09 -1.81
N PHE A 642 -12.29 10.19 -2.23
CA PHE A 642 -11.43 10.18 -3.43
C PHE A 642 -9.98 9.67 -3.20
N LEU A 643 -9.30 10.09 -2.12
CA LEU A 643 -7.85 9.84 -1.94
C LEU A 643 -7.53 8.61 -1.07
N GLY A 644 -8.55 8.00 -0.44
CA GLY A 644 -8.40 6.90 0.51
C GLY A 644 -7.76 7.34 1.83
N ASN A 645 -8.31 6.88 2.95
CA ASN A 645 -7.87 7.25 4.31
C ASN A 645 -6.37 7.03 4.60
N ALA A 646 -5.70 6.13 3.87
CA ALA A 646 -4.28 5.86 4.06
C ALA A 646 -3.39 7.01 3.55
N ILE A 647 -3.70 7.66 2.42
CA ILE A 647 -2.93 8.82 1.95
C ILE A 647 -3.16 10.02 2.85
N TYR A 648 -4.39 10.23 3.31
CA TYR A 648 -4.68 11.30 4.28
C TYR A 648 -3.84 11.15 5.55
N ALA A 649 -3.75 9.93 6.10
CA ALA A 649 -2.88 9.67 7.24
C ALA A 649 -1.40 9.98 6.93
N LYS A 650 -0.89 9.61 5.74
CA LYS A 650 0.48 9.96 5.30
C LYS A 650 0.70 11.47 5.18
N TYR A 651 -0.28 12.21 4.65
CA TYR A 651 -0.22 13.66 4.55
C TYR A 651 -0.15 14.31 5.94
N HIS A 652 -1.00 13.87 6.88
CA HIS A 652 -0.94 14.31 8.27
C HIS A 652 0.36 13.93 8.97
N PHE A 653 0.97 12.78 8.67
CA PHE A 653 2.32 12.46 9.16
C PHE A 653 3.39 13.43 8.63
N CYS A 654 3.27 13.91 7.38
CA CYS A 654 4.17 14.92 6.85
C CYS A 654 3.95 16.28 7.54
N LEU A 655 2.69 16.70 7.75
CA LEU A 655 2.37 17.92 8.50
C LEU A 655 2.85 17.85 9.96
N PHE A 656 2.67 16.68 10.62
CA PHE A 656 3.24 16.42 11.93
C PHE A 656 4.76 16.66 11.91
N ARG A 657 5.48 16.05 10.96
CA ARG A 657 6.93 16.20 10.86
C ARG A 657 7.35 17.64 10.57
N TYR A 658 6.62 18.35 9.73
CA TYR A 658 6.88 19.78 9.48
C TYR A 658 6.77 20.58 10.78
N ALA A 659 5.66 20.45 11.52
CA ALA A 659 5.46 21.12 12.81
C ALA A 659 6.53 20.70 13.83
N TYR A 660 6.82 19.41 13.90
CA TYR A 660 7.82 18.81 14.79
C TYR A 660 9.23 19.33 14.51
N LEU A 661 9.62 19.54 13.23
CA LEU A 661 10.98 19.96 12.83
C LEU A 661 11.18 21.48 12.79
N SER A 662 10.10 22.26 12.84
CA SER A 662 10.13 23.71 12.65
C SER A 662 11.10 24.42 13.59
N ASP A 663 11.91 25.31 13.00
CA ASP A 663 12.78 26.25 13.71
C ASP A 663 11.96 27.49 14.11
N LEU A 664 12.07 27.93 15.37
CA LEU A 664 11.36 29.13 15.84
C LEU A 664 12.06 30.41 15.42
N ASP A 665 13.36 30.34 15.11
CA ASP A 665 14.14 31.47 14.60
C ASP A 665 13.91 31.69 13.09
N ASP A 666 13.17 30.81 12.43
CA ASP A 666 12.86 30.94 11.01
C ASP A 666 11.76 31.99 10.77
N PRO A 667 12.00 33.04 9.96
CA PRO A 667 10.99 34.06 9.66
C PRO A 667 9.72 33.54 8.96
N GLU A 668 9.77 32.38 8.30
CA GLU A 668 8.62 31.71 7.67
C GLU A 668 7.91 30.71 8.58
N CYS A 669 8.37 30.58 9.84
CA CYS A 669 7.75 29.70 10.82
C CYS A 669 6.37 30.23 11.22
N PRO A 670 5.30 29.43 11.09
CA PRO A 670 3.96 29.86 11.46
C PRO A 670 3.71 29.78 12.98
N TYR A 671 4.64 29.22 13.76
CA TYR A 671 4.46 28.96 15.18
C TYR A 671 5.19 30.02 16.03
N PRO A 672 4.50 30.71 16.95
CA PRO A 672 5.13 31.76 17.76
C PRO A 672 6.05 31.19 18.85
N ASP A 673 5.81 29.95 19.31
CA ASP A 673 6.57 29.30 20.37
C ASP A 673 6.59 27.77 20.21
N ARG A 674 7.44 27.09 21.01
CA ARG A 674 7.60 25.63 20.96
C ARG A 674 6.33 24.90 21.38
N TYR A 675 5.56 25.45 22.32
CA TYR A 675 4.30 24.85 22.76
C TYR A 675 3.31 24.77 21.60
N GLN A 676 3.07 25.85 20.87
CA GLN A 676 2.19 25.88 19.71
C GLN A 676 2.64 24.92 18.60
N ALA A 677 3.94 24.82 18.33
CA ALA A 677 4.48 23.86 17.37
C ALA A 677 4.20 22.40 17.79
N VAL A 678 4.41 22.06 19.06
CA VAL A 678 4.12 20.73 19.61
C VAL A 678 2.62 20.44 19.60
N ARG A 679 1.77 21.41 19.93
CA ARG A 679 0.31 21.27 19.88
C ARG A 679 -0.21 21.04 18.47
N ALA A 680 0.36 21.76 17.49
CA ALA A 680 0.07 21.54 16.09
C ALA A 680 0.48 20.12 15.67
N ALA A 681 1.68 19.68 16.07
CA ALA A 681 2.17 18.32 15.80
C ALA A 681 1.24 17.25 16.41
N GLU A 682 0.84 17.36 17.68
CA GLU A 682 -0.13 16.47 18.33
C GLU A 682 -1.46 16.42 17.57
N SER A 683 -2.00 17.58 17.19
CA SER A 683 -3.27 17.67 16.45
C SER A 683 -3.19 16.97 15.10
N GLN A 684 -2.07 17.04 14.39
CA GLN A 684 -1.90 16.29 13.13
C GLN A 684 -1.86 14.78 13.35
N LEU A 685 -1.31 14.29 14.46
CA LEU A 685 -1.36 12.87 14.80
C LEU A 685 -2.77 12.41 15.18
N GLU A 686 -3.55 13.25 15.87
CA GLU A 686 -4.97 12.99 16.15
C GLU A 686 -5.79 12.87 14.85
N GLU A 687 -5.56 13.75 13.87
CA GLU A 687 -6.22 13.66 12.54
C GLU A 687 -5.78 12.42 11.75
N ALA A 688 -4.49 12.07 11.80
CA ALA A 688 -4.00 10.83 11.19
C ALA A 688 -4.67 9.59 11.82
N GLN A 689 -4.84 9.57 13.14
CA GLN A 689 -5.54 8.49 13.85
C GLN A 689 -7.01 8.39 13.42
N LYS A 690 -7.74 9.51 13.35
CA LYS A 690 -9.12 9.52 12.85
C LYS A 690 -9.24 8.93 11.45
N CYS A 691 -8.28 9.19 10.58
CA CYS A 691 -8.24 8.59 9.24
C CYS A 691 -8.09 7.06 9.30
N LEU A 692 -7.19 6.56 10.16
CA LEU A 692 -6.97 5.12 10.34
C LEU A 692 -8.19 4.43 10.97
N ASP A 693 -8.82 5.05 11.96
CA ASP A 693 -10.04 4.55 12.60
C ASP A 693 -11.19 4.50 11.60
N ARG A 694 -11.39 5.57 10.80
CA ARG A 694 -12.38 5.59 9.72
C ARG A 694 -12.14 4.50 8.67
N ARG A 695 -10.87 4.13 8.43
CA ARG A 695 -10.53 3.03 7.50
C ARG A 695 -10.99 1.69 8.09
N LEU A 696 -10.75 1.48 9.38
CA LEU A 696 -11.19 0.28 10.08
C LEU A 696 -12.72 0.19 10.15
N GLU A 697 -13.41 1.31 10.42
CA GLU A 697 -14.88 1.39 10.38
C GLU A 697 -15.43 0.91 9.02
N LYS A 698 -14.83 1.35 7.91
CA LYS A 698 -15.23 0.92 6.56
C LYS A 698 -15.09 -0.60 6.40
N TYR A 699 -14.02 -1.20 6.92
CA TYR A 699 -13.81 -2.66 6.88
C TYR A 699 -14.81 -3.40 7.75
N CYS A 700 -15.10 -2.89 8.94
CA CYS A 700 -16.15 -3.43 9.81
C CYS A 700 -17.51 -3.44 9.11
N LYS A 701 -17.90 -2.34 8.45
CA LYS A 701 -19.20 -2.21 7.77
C LYS A 701 -19.34 -3.12 6.55
N LEU A 702 -18.23 -3.50 5.93
CA LEU A 702 -18.17 -4.44 4.81
C LEU A 702 -17.95 -5.89 5.22
N ASN A 703 -17.80 -6.19 6.51
CA ASN A 703 -17.43 -7.51 7.01
C ASN A 703 -16.06 -8.02 6.51
N GLU A 704 -15.18 -7.09 6.09
CA GLU A 704 -13.85 -7.35 5.52
C GLU A 704 -12.73 -6.96 6.50
N LEU A 705 -12.93 -7.27 7.79
CA LEU A 705 -11.94 -7.03 8.85
C LEU A 705 -10.54 -7.59 8.54
N PRO A 706 -10.36 -8.76 7.90
CA PRO A 706 -9.02 -9.26 7.57
C PRO A 706 -8.18 -8.28 6.74
N GLN A 707 -8.80 -7.36 5.98
CA GLN A 707 -8.08 -6.34 5.21
C GLN A 707 -7.29 -5.36 6.09
N SER A 708 -7.64 -5.21 7.38
CA SER A 708 -6.85 -4.40 8.32
C SER A 708 -5.53 -5.05 8.72
N ASN A 709 -5.36 -6.36 8.48
CA ASN A 709 -4.16 -7.09 8.86
C ASN A 709 -3.02 -6.95 7.86
N PHE A 710 -3.31 -6.40 6.68
CA PHE A 710 -2.33 -6.23 5.63
C PHE A 710 -1.79 -4.80 5.61
N HIS A 711 -0.59 -4.65 5.05
CA HIS A 711 0.00 -3.36 4.76
C HIS A 711 -1.03 -2.43 4.05
N PRO A 712 -1.04 -1.12 4.27
CA PRO A 712 -0.19 -0.35 5.16
C PRO A 712 -0.82 -0.11 6.55
N HIS A 713 -1.88 -0.81 6.96
CA HIS A 713 -2.61 -0.39 8.16
C HIS A 713 -1.75 -0.46 9.43
N PHE A 714 -1.14 -1.62 9.71
CA PHE A 714 -0.23 -1.76 10.84
C PHE A 714 1.08 -0.97 10.67
N HIS A 715 1.57 -0.82 9.43
CA HIS A 715 2.67 0.10 9.13
C HIS A 715 2.37 1.55 9.57
N LEU A 716 1.20 2.08 9.23
CA LEU A 716 0.80 3.45 9.59
C LEU A 716 0.55 3.59 11.09
N LEU A 717 -0.05 2.60 11.75
CA LEU A 717 -0.18 2.57 13.22
C LEU A 717 1.17 2.55 13.93
N SER A 718 2.12 1.75 13.42
CA SER A 718 3.49 1.72 13.94
C SER A 718 4.14 3.11 13.89
N ARG A 719 3.98 3.81 12.77
CA ARG A 719 4.47 5.19 12.59
C ARG A 719 3.77 6.18 13.52
N LEU A 720 2.44 6.08 13.68
CA LEU A 720 1.66 6.93 14.59
C LEU A 720 2.23 6.85 16.01
N TYR A 721 2.35 5.65 16.57
CA TYR A 721 2.86 5.46 17.93
C TYR A 721 4.32 5.89 18.07
N ALA A 722 5.17 5.63 17.07
CA ALA A 722 6.55 6.09 17.09
C ALA A 722 6.65 7.64 17.03
N HIS A 723 5.78 8.30 16.27
CA HIS A 723 5.72 9.77 16.20
C HIS A 723 5.23 10.38 17.51
N GLN A 724 4.23 9.79 18.16
CA GLN A 724 3.81 10.17 19.51
C GLN A 724 4.98 9.99 20.50
N ALA A 725 5.69 8.86 20.46
CA ALA A 725 6.83 8.60 21.35
C ALA A 725 7.92 9.66 21.20
N LYS A 726 8.22 10.13 19.97
CA LYS A 726 9.21 11.19 19.75
C LYS A 726 8.87 12.50 20.48
N LEU A 727 7.60 12.88 20.58
CA LEU A 727 7.19 14.05 21.36
C LEU A 727 7.53 13.88 22.85
N TYR A 728 7.29 12.70 23.42
CA TYR A 728 7.64 12.39 24.81
C TYR A 728 9.14 12.28 25.08
N ILE A 729 9.92 11.92 24.06
CA ILE A 729 11.39 11.87 24.13
C ILE A 729 11.96 13.28 24.16
N PHE A 730 11.65 14.12 23.16
CA PHE A 730 12.34 15.41 22.95
C PHE A 730 11.62 16.62 23.55
N PHE A 731 10.30 16.55 23.74
CA PHE A 731 9.46 17.66 24.19
C PHE A 731 8.48 17.30 25.33
N PRO A 732 8.89 16.51 26.35
CA PRO A 732 8.00 16.03 27.40
C PRO A 732 7.25 17.15 28.13
N ALA A 733 7.88 18.31 28.35
CA ALA A 733 7.29 19.46 29.06
C ALA A 733 6.06 20.06 28.38
N TYR A 734 5.85 19.80 27.08
CA TYR A 734 4.78 20.39 26.28
C TYR A 734 3.66 19.39 25.94
N THR A 735 3.77 18.14 26.40
CA THR A 735 2.78 17.07 26.13
C THR A 735 1.64 17.08 27.16
N ARG A 736 0.43 16.68 26.74
CA ARG A 736 -0.83 16.84 27.51
C ARG A 736 -0.95 16.04 28.82
N GLU A 737 -0.28 14.90 28.94
CA GLU A 737 -0.81 13.82 29.79
C GLU A 737 0.09 13.32 30.91
N VAL A 738 1.22 13.95 31.20
CA VAL A 738 2.21 13.26 32.03
C VAL A 738 3.00 14.20 32.94
N SER A 739 3.05 13.87 34.24
CA SER A 739 4.08 14.39 35.15
C SER A 739 5.48 14.13 34.56
N ARG A 740 6.48 14.93 34.94
CA ARG A 740 7.89 14.75 34.48
C ARG A 740 8.38 13.28 34.57
N TRP A 741 7.82 12.54 35.51
CA TRP A 741 8.08 11.14 35.84
C TRP A 741 7.56 10.12 34.83
N ASN A 742 6.30 10.18 34.39
CA ASN A 742 5.73 9.11 33.56
C ASN A 742 6.07 9.26 32.05
N SER A 743 6.82 10.29 31.66
CA SER A 743 6.96 10.66 30.24
C SER A 743 7.85 9.70 29.45
N LEU A 744 8.97 9.25 30.05
CA LEU A 744 9.80 8.19 29.47
C LEU A 744 9.11 6.83 29.47
N LEU A 745 8.35 6.52 30.54
CA LEU A 745 7.53 5.31 30.58
C LEU A 745 6.49 5.33 29.46
N LYS A 746 5.82 6.46 29.23
CA LYS A 746 4.88 6.63 28.11
C LYS A 746 5.58 6.46 26.77
N ALA A 747 6.78 7.04 26.58
CA ALA A 747 7.57 6.83 25.37
C ALA A 747 7.92 5.34 25.16
N LEU A 748 8.31 4.63 26.21
CA LEU A 748 8.59 3.19 26.17
C LEU A 748 7.35 2.37 25.81
N GLN A 749 6.20 2.66 26.41
CA GLN A 749 4.91 2.03 26.09
C GLN A 749 4.52 2.25 24.62
N LEU A 750 4.64 3.48 24.12
CA LEU A 750 4.33 3.81 22.73
C LEU A 750 5.28 3.12 21.75
N LEU A 751 6.58 3.02 22.07
CA LEU A 751 7.54 2.28 21.24
C LEU A 751 7.29 0.77 21.27
N GLU A 752 6.83 0.21 22.39
CA GLU A 752 6.39 -1.19 22.47
C GLU A 752 5.18 -1.43 21.55
N LYS A 753 4.16 -0.56 21.61
CA LYS A 753 3.00 -0.60 20.69
C LYS A 753 3.44 -0.44 19.22
N ALA A 754 4.40 0.44 18.94
CA ALA A 754 4.95 0.64 17.60
C ALA A 754 5.66 -0.62 17.07
N ARG A 755 6.44 -1.32 17.92
CA ARG A 755 7.11 -2.59 17.57
C ARG A 755 6.12 -3.70 17.33
N ILE A 756 5.08 -3.84 18.17
CA ILE A 756 4.01 -4.83 17.95
C ILE A 756 3.34 -4.59 16.60
N CYS A 757 3.02 -3.34 16.26
CA CYS A 757 2.44 -3.01 14.96
C CYS A 757 3.40 -3.31 13.79
N ALA A 758 4.68 -2.91 13.88
CA ALA A 758 5.67 -3.22 12.84
C ALA A 758 5.84 -4.74 12.64
N ALA A 759 5.79 -5.50 13.72
CA ALA A 759 5.86 -6.96 13.70
C ALA A 759 4.65 -7.57 12.98
N ARG A 760 3.43 -7.09 13.27
CA ARG A 760 2.20 -7.53 12.60
C ARG A 760 2.12 -7.13 11.13
N ASP A 761 2.70 -5.99 10.76
CA ASP A 761 2.84 -5.60 9.34
C ASP A 761 3.84 -6.47 8.58
N GLY A 762 4.77 -7.12 9.29
CA GLY A 762 5.89 -7.85 8.69
C GLY A 762 7.01 -6.92 8.21
N ASP A 763 7.21 -5.78 8.86
CA ASP A 763 8.25 -4.79 8.52
C ASP A 763 9.46 -4.92 9.48
N PRO A 764 10.48 -5.74 9.13
CA PRO A 764 11.65 -5.94 9.99
C PRO A 764 12.49 -4.67 10.17
N THR A 765 12.43 -3.78 9.18
CA THR A 765 13.21 -2.57 9.08
C THR A 765 12.71 -1.53 10.08
N LEU A 766 11.39 -1.27 10.09
CA LEU A 766 10.76 -0.43 11.12
C LEU A 766 10.88 -1.04 12.52
N TYR A 767 10.70 -2.35 12.65
CA TYR A 767 10.85 -3.00 13.94
C TYR A 767 12.26 -2.81 14.53
N ALA A 768 13.31 -2.97 13.72
CA ALA A 768 14.69 -2.75 14.14
C ALA A 768 14.91 -1.29 14.56
N GLN A 769 14.39 -0.34 13.78
CA GLN A 769 14.46 1.08 14.10
C GLN A 769 13.79 1.40 15.45
N TRP A 770 12.58 0.92 15.70
CA TRP A 770 11.87 1.17 16.96
C TRP A 770 12.49 0.46 18.16
N SER A 771 13.07 -0.72 17.96
CA SER A 771 13.84 -1.43 18.99
C SER A 771 15.08 -0.63 19.42
N ALA A 772 15.77 0.01 18.47
CA ALA A 772 16.92 0.88 18.77
C ALA A 772 16.52 2.18 19.49
N TYR A 773 15.39 2.80 19.12
CA TYR A 773 14.86 3.93 19.88
C TYR A 773 14.43 3.53 21.30
N GLN A 774 13.80 2.36 21.44
CA GLN A 774 13.32 1.90 22.73
C GLN A 774 14.47 1.54 23.67
N SER A 775 15.54 0.90 23.16
CA SER A 775 16.74 0.63 23.96
C SER A 775 17.37 1.93 24.47
N TRP A 776 17.42 2.97 23.63
CA TRP A 776 17.90 4.29 24.06
C TRP A 776 17.05 4.89 25.19
N CYS A 777 15.72 4.80 25.11
CA CYS A 777 14.83 5.25 26.18
C CYS A 777 15.05 4.49 27.50
N TYR A 778 15.31 3.17 27.43
CA TYR A 778 15.67 2.40 28.63
C TYR A 778 17.00 2.88 29.23
N LEU A 779 18.00 3.18 28.41
CA LEU A 779 19.28 3.73 28.89
C LEU A 779 19.12 5.12 29.50
N MET A 780 18.24 5.97 28.93
CA MET A 780 17.89 7.25 29.57
C MET A 780 17.26 7.05 30.95
N LEU A 781 16.36 6.08 31.09
CA LEU A 781 15.72 5.75 32.36
C LEU A 781 16.74 5.21 33.39
N ALA A 782 17.71 4.42 32.93
CA ALA A 782 18.77 3.85 33.75
C ALA A 782 19.73 4.89 34.36
N TYR A 783 19.81 6.10 33.79
CA TYR A 783 20.74 7.16 34.22
C TYR A 783 20.04 8.37 34.86
N ARG A 784 18.74 8.26 35.20
CA ARG A 784 18.04 9.34 35.91
C ARG A 784 18.48 9.41 37.38
N SER A 785 18.81 10.62 37.84
CA SER A 785 19.30 10.94 39.19
C SER A 785 18.35 10.61 40.35
N GLU A 786 17.10 10.25 40.05
CA GLU A 786 16.02 10.03 41.02
C GLU A 786 15.57 8.56 41.12
N GLN A 787 16.44 7.60 40.79
CA GLN A 787 16.13 6.16 40.92
C GLN A 787 15.71 5.73 42.34
N SER A 788 16.10 6.47 43.38
CA SER A 788 15.66 6.24 44.75
C SER A 788 14.15 6.47 44.98
N GLN A 789 13.44 7.10 44.02
CA GLN A 789 11.99 7.32 44.06
C GLN A 789 11.19 6.29 43.23
N PHE A 790 11.85 5.45 42.43
CA PHE A 790 11.19 4.36 41.70
C PHE A 790 10.81 3.24 42.68
N ARG A 791 9.52 3.16 43.02
CA ARG A 791 8.97 2.04 43.81
C ARG A 791 8.83 0.75 43.00
N ASP A 792 8.90 0.82 41.67
CA ASP A 792 8.71 -0.33 40.79
C ASP A 792 10.04 -1.05 40.51
N PRO A 793 10.25 -2.27 41.02
CA PRO A 793 11.46 -3.04 40.79
C PRO A 793 11.64 -3.49 39.33
N GLU A 794 10.66 -3.31 38.43
CA GLU A 794 10.79 -3.64 37.01
C GLU A 794 11.64 -2.65 36.20
N PHE A 795 11.84 -1.43 36.71
CA PHE A 795 12.60 -0.38 36.02
C PHE A 795 13.89 0.02 36.75
N SER A 796 14.50 -0.91 37.49
CA SER A 796 15.84 -0.69 38.05
C SER A 796 16.90 -0.47 36.96
N GLN A 797 18.04 0.11 37.34
CA GLN A 797 19.17 0.36 36.43
C GLN A 797 19.59 -0.91 35.67
N ASP A 798 19.85 -2.00 36.40
CA ASP A 798 20.27 -3.28 35.83
C ASP A 798 19.25 -3.85 34.84
N LYS A 799 17.96 -3.80 35.20
CA LYS A 799 16.89 -4.29 34.32
C LYS A 799 16.74 -3.44 33.06
N CYS A 800 16.89 -2.12 33.17
CA CYS A 800 16.85 -1.24 32.01
C CYS A 800 18.01 -1.51 31.04
N ILE A 801 19.22 -1.74 31.57
CA ILE A 801 20.39 -2.11 30.76
C ILE A 801 20.20 -3.50 30.13
N ASP A 802 19.67 -4.50 30.86
CA ASP A 802 19.30 -5.82 30.32
C ASP A 802 18.31 -5.70 29.15
N TRP A 803 17.25 -4.91 29.31
CA TRP A 803 16.29 -4.63 28.24
C TRP A 803 16.95 -3.98 27.02
N ALA A 804 17.79 -2.96 27.23
CA ALA A 804 18.50 -2.31 26.13
C ALA A 804 19.37 -3.29 25.34
N LYS A 805 20.13 -4.17 26.03
CA LYS A 805 20.94 -5.23 25.40
C LYS A 805 20.11 -6.18 24.54
N ARG A 806 18.99 -6.68 25.08
CA ARG A 806 18.07 -7.59 24.38
C ARG A 806 17.50 -6.96 23.11
N LEU A 807 17.04 -5.71 23.23
CA LEU A 807 16.44 -4.97 22.11
C LEU A 807 17.44 -4.71 20.99
N ILE A 808 18.67 -4.34 21.32
CA ILE A 808 19.74 -4.13 20.33
C ILE A 808 20.08 -5.44 19.61
N SER A 809 20.23 -6.55 20.36
CA SER A 809 20.50 -7.87 19.78
C SER A 809 19.43 -8.31 18.78
N HIS A 810 18.16 -8.05 19.11
CA HIS A 810 17.04 -8.36 18.22
C HIS A 810 16.89 -7.37 17.05
N ALA A 811 17.22 -6.09 17.25
CA ALA A 811 17.26 -5.11 16.17
C ALA A 811 18.25 -5.53 15.08
N LEU A 812 19.45 -5.97 15.47
CA LEU A 812 20.47 -6.52 14.56
C LEU A 812 19.97 -7.75 13.80
N LEU A 813 19.28 -8.67 14.50
CA LEU A 813 18.69 -9.87 13.90
C LEU A 813 17.70 -9.51 12.78
N CYS A 814 16.79 -8.58 13.05
CA CYS A 814 15.78 -8.13 12.09
C CYS A 814 16.39 -7.32 10.93
N TYR A 815 17.42 -6.54 11.22
CA TYR A 815 18.09 -5.71 10.22
C TYR A 815 18.98 -6.50 9.24
N SER A 816 19.40 -7.71 9.62
CA SER A 816 20.40 -8.50 8.89
C SER A 816 20.15 -8.63 7.38
N SER A 817 18.91 -8.88 6.94
CA SER A 817 18.56 -8.96 5.52
C SER A 817 18.66 -7.60 4.81
N THR A 818 18.16 -6.54 5.44
CA THR A 818 18.20 -5.16 4.90
C THR A 818 19.64 -4.70 4.73
N GLY A 819 20.47 -4.92 5.76
CA GLY A 819 21.88 -4.58 5.75
C GLY A 819 22.67 -5.33 4.67
N LYS A 820 22.39 -6.63 4.48
CA LYS A 820 22.97 -7.46 3.42
C LYS A 820 22.60 -6.95 2.03
N THR A 821 21.33 -6.58 1.81
CA THR A 821 20.88 -6.00 0.53
C THR A 821 21.56 -4.66 0.24
N CYS A 822 21.65 -3.77 1.24
CA CYS A 822 22.35 -2.49 1.10
C CYS A 822 23.82 -2.68 0.72
N TYR A 823 24.50 -3.57 1.44
CA TYR A 823 25.89 -3.90 1.17
C TYR A 823 26.10 -4.47 -0.24
N GLN A 824 25.26 -5.43 -0.64
CA GLN A 824 25.34 -6.05 -1.95
C GLN A 824 25.14 -5.02 -3.07
N GLN A 825 24.15 -4.13 -2.95
CA GLN A 825 23.93 -3.10 -3.98
C GLN A 825 25.07 -2.09 -4.07
N ILE A 826 25.69 -1.70 -2.95
CA ILE A 826 26.88 -0.84 -2.99
C ILE A 826 28.01 -1.56 -3.74
N LYS A 827 28.21 -2.86 -3.48
CA LYS A 827 29.24 -3.66 -4.16
C LYS A 827 28.97 -3.86 -5.64
N ASP A 828 27.74 -4.21 -6.01
CA ASP A 828 27.35 -4.46 -7.40
C ASP A 828 27.48 -3.20 -8.27
N ASN A 829 27.38 -2.02 -7.66
CA ASN A 829 27.54 -0.72 -8.34
C ASN A 829 28.92 -0.08 -8.10
N GLY A 830 29.80 -0.70 -7.31
CA GLY A 830 31.14 -0.19 -7.02
C GLY A 830 32.08 -0.33 -8.23
N GLY A 831 32.79 0.74 -8.58
CA GLY A 831 33.76 0.77 -9.67
C GLY A 831 33.16 0.68 -11.08
N LYS A 832 31.83 0.82 -11.22
CA LYS A 832 31.14 0.78 -12.51
C LYS A 832 31.57 1.95 -13.40
N VAL A 833 31.91 1.66 -14.65
CA VAL A 833 32.24 2.65 -15.69
C VAL A 833 30.97 2.97 -16.48
N THR A 834 30.63 4.25 -16.60
CA THR A 834 29.46 4.74 -17.35
C THR A 834 29.86 5.68 -18.48
N GLU A 835 28.89 5.96 -19.38
CA GLU A 835 29.08 6.90 -20.49
C GLU A 835 29.29 8.34 -20.03
N ASP A 836 28.66 8.71 -18.90
CA ASP A 836 28.83 10.01 -18.26
C ASP A 836 30.15 10.06 -17.47
N GLU A 837 31.24 10.40 -18.15
CA GLU A 837 32.58 10.57 -17.59
C GLU A 837 32.95 12.05 -17.43
N TYR A 838 33.60 12.39 -16.32
CA TYR A 838 34.29 13.66 -16.13
C TYR A 838 35.77 13.40 -15.84
N ASP A 839 36.66 13.97 -16.65
CA ASP A 839 38.11 13.97 -16.40
C ASP A 839 38.52 15.36 -15.86
N PRO A 840 38.81 15.47 -14.55
CA PRO A 840 39.21 16.74 -13.92
C PRO A 840 40.52 17.31 -14.48
N ARG A 841 41.29 16.54 -15.27
CA ARG A 841 42.53 17.01 -15.91
C ARG A 841 42.26 17.92 -17.11
N HIS A 842 41.08 17.85 -17.73
CA HIS A 842 40.75 18.69 -18.89
C HIS A 842 40.40 20.15 -18.54
N SER A 843 39.91 20.40 -17.32
CA SER A 843 39.61 21.75 -16.81
C SER A 843 40.84 22.51 -16.29
N GLN A 844 42.01 21.86 -16.15
CA GLN A 844 43.27 22.49 -15.69
C GLN A 844 44.14 23.07 -16.82
N SER A 845 43.60 23.28 -18.02
CA SER A 845 44.34 23.92 -19.14
C SER A 845 44.29 25.46 -19.14
N GLN A 846 43.82 26.10 -18.06
CA GLN A 846 43.84 27.56 -17.94
C GLN A 846 44.48 28.02 -16.61
N GLY A 847 45.72 28.52 -16.71
CA GLY A 847 46.32 29.55 -15.85
C GLY A 847 46.80 29.13 -14.46
N PRO A 848 48.08 29.35 -14.09
CA PRO A 848 48.53 29.20 -12.71
C PRO A 848 48.04 30.38 -11.86
N GLU A 849 47.05 30.14 -10.98
CA GLU A 849 46.76 31.07 -9.88
C GLU A 849 47.93 31.03 -8.88
N THR A 850 48.69 32.12 -8.84
CA THR A 850 49.74 32.37 -7.83
C THR A 850 49.14 33.23 -6.72
N LEU A 851 49.21 32.77 -5.47
CA LEU A 851 49.05 33.63 -4.29
C LEU A 851 50.40 34.28 -3.95
N ALA A 852 50.34 35.42 -3.26
CA ALA A 852 51.45 36.32 -2.91
C ALA A 852 52.58 35.72 -2.04
N THR A 853 52.60 34.40 -1.81
CA THR A 853 53.61 33.68 -1.02
C THR A 853 54.45 32.68 -1.85
N GLY A 854 54.24 32.55 -3.16
CA GLY A 854 55.14 31.80 -4.03
C GLY A 854 55.13 30.27 -3.88
N GLU A 855 54.27 29.69 -3.05
CA GLU A 855 54.11 28.23 -2.97
C GLU A 855 53.00 27.75 -3.92
N PRO A 856 53.25 26.75 -4.79
CA PRO A 856 52.24 26.18 -5.64
C PRO A 856 51.24 25.37 -4.80
N LYS A 857 49.95 25.69 -4.88
CA LYS A 857 48.89 24.75 -4.50
C LYS A 857 48.92 23.58 -5.50
N THR A 858 49.59 22.49 -5.15
CA THR A 858 49.37 21.20 -5.81
C THR A 858 47.95 20.75 -5.48
N ARG A 859 46.98 21.06 -6.36
CA ARG A 859 45.68 20.37 -6.34
C ARG A 859 45.96 18.88 -6.63
N PRO A 860 45.42 17.94 -5.84
CA PRO A 860 45.63 16.52 -6.09
C PRO A 860 45.18 16.15 -7.50
N ILE A 861 45.93 15.27 -8.16
CA ILE A 861 45.58 14.73 -9.48
C ILE A 861 44.37 13.83 -9.27
N VAL A 862 43.18 14.35 -9.57
CA VAL A 862 41.92 13.60 -9.43
C VAL A 862 41.77 12.65 -10.62
N GLY A 863 41.57 11.37 -10.34
CA GLY A 863 41.27 10.34 -11.35
C GLY A 863 39.94 10.62 -12.06
N LYS A 864 39.65 9.88 -13.14
CA LYS A 864 38.38 9.99 -13.86
C LYS A 864 37.21 9.67 -12.94
N LYS A 865 36.17 10.52 -12.93
CA LYS A 865 34.92 10.30 -12.20
C LYS A 865 33.83 9.82 -13.15
N TYR A 866 32.97 8.92 -12.69
CA TYR A 866 31.85 8.35 -13.45
C TYR A 866 30.54 8.62 -12.73
N TYR A 867 29.47 8.83 -13.50
CA TYR A 867 28.16 9.23 -12.97
C TYR A 867 27.03 8.34 -13.47
N GLU A 868 26.00 8.17 -12.63
CA GLU A 868 24.72 7.58 -13.02
C GLU A 868 23.64 8.68 -13.05
N SER A 869 22.82 8.68 -14.10
CA SER A 869 21.82 9.72 -14.39
C SER A 869 20.41 9.30 -13.95
N TYR A 870 19.75 10.17 -13.20
CA TYR A 870 18.37 10.06 -12.72
C TYR A 870 17.62 11.35 -13.06
N GLY A 871 17.10 11.44 -14.29
CA GLY A 871 16.54 12.67 -14.83
C GLY A 871 17.63 13.73 -15.00
N LYS A 872 17.44 14.90 -14.37
CA LYS A 872 18.45 15.97 -14.36
C LYS A 872 19.53 15.77 -13.29
N THR A 873 19.34 14.82 -12.38
CA THR A 873 20.29 14.55 -11.30
C THR A 873 21.33 13.53 -11.74
N LYS A 874 22.61 13.83 -11.57
CA LYS A 874 23.72 12.91 -11.78
C LYS A 874 24.41 12.64 -10.45
N VAL A 875 24.59 11.36 -10.11
CA VAL A 875 25.25 10.95 -8.85
C VAL A 875 26.54 10.22 -9.18
N GLN A 876 27.65 10.64 -8.57
CA GLN A 876 28.93 9.97 -8.72
C GLN A 876 28.82 8.50 -8.28
N ILE A 877 29.41 7.61 -9.06
CA ILE A 877 29.46 6.18 -8.76
C ILE A 877 30.43 5.92 -7.61
N VAL A 878 30.10 4.93 -6.77
CA VAL A 878 30.97 4.53 -5.65
C VAL A 878 32.24 3.88 -6.20
N PRO A 879 33.44 4.21 -5.68
CA PRO A 879 34.69 3.52 -6.02
C PRO A 879 34.65 2.02 -5.73
N LEU A 880 35.62 1.25 -6.25
CA LEU A 880 35.73 -0.18 -5.91
C LEU A 880 36.05 -0.32 -4.42
N ILE A 881 35.32 -1.16 -3.66
CA ILE A 881 35.56 -1.33 -2.23
C ILE A 881 36.52 -2.49 -1.95
N GLN A 882 37.64 -2.21 -1.29
CA GLN A 882 38.56 -3.20 -0.72
C GLN A 882 38.26 -3.38 0.78
N GLU A 883 37.93 -4.61 1.18
CA GLU A 883 37.69 -4.95 2.60
C GLU A 883 39.02 -5.22 3.34
N LEU A 884 39.24 -4.55 4.47
CA LEU A 884 40.40 -4.78 5.35
C LEU A 884 40.07 -5.78 6.48
N SER A 885 41.02 -6.66 6.82
CA SER A 885 40.91 -7.64 7.93
C SER A 885 41.71 -7.22 9.18
N GLY A 886 41.19 -7.59 10.36
CA GLY A 886 41.29 -6.86 11.63
C GLY A 886 42.60 -6.78 12.43
N GLU A 887 43.78 -6.79 11.81
CA GLU A 887 45.05 -6.50 12.54
C GLU A 887 45.85 -5.32 11.97
N SER A 888 45.62 -4.92 10.71
CA SER A 888 46.28 -3.78 10.04
C SER A 888 45.30 -2.62 9.75
N GLY A 889 44.01 -2.77 10.10
CA GLY A 889 42.90 -2.06 9.47
C GLY A 889 42.63 -0.61 9.88
N ARG A 890 43.18 -0.08 10.99
CA ARG A 890 42.87 1.30 11.43
C ARG A 890 43.67 2.37 10.67
N ASP A 891 44.96 2.10 10.44
CA ASP A 891 45.88 3.04 9.79
C ASP A 891 45.91 2.87 8.25
N ALA A 892 45.17 1.89 7.71
CA ALA A 892 45.14 1.54 6.29
C ALA A 892 43.84 1.93 5.55
N GLN A 893 42.88 2.57 6.23
CA GLN A 893 41.68 3.11 5.58
C GLN A 893 42.05 4.31 4.71
N ILE A 894 41.90 4.17 3.39
CA ILE A 894 42.32 5.18 2.42
C ILE A 894 41.43 5.14 1.17
N TYR A 895 41.23 6.29 0.54
CA TYR A 895 40.74 6.36 -0.83
C TYR A 895 41.93 6.51 -1.79
N ASP A 896 42.22 5.45 -2.54
CA ASP A 896 43.20 5.48 -3.62
C ASP A 896 42.55 6.07 -4.87
N VAL A 897 42.77 7.38 -5.06
CA VAL A 897 42.27 8.17 -6.18
C VAL A 897 42.80 7.66 -7.53
N GLN A 898 44.01 7.08 -7.58
CA GLN A 898 44.63 6.63 -8.83
C GLN A 898 43.95 5.36 -9.35
N ASN A 899 43.67 4.41 -8.44
CA ASN A 899 43.00 3.16 -8.76
C ASN A 899 41.48 3.23 -8.60
N ASN A 900 40.93 4.38 -8.19
CA ASN A 900 39.53 4.58 -7.81
C ASN A 900 39.04 3.47 -6.86
N MET A 901 39.78 3.26 -5.78
CA MET A 901 39.57 2.17 -4.82
C MET A 901 39.45 2.70 -3.40
N LEU A 902 38.44 2.26 -2.67
CA LEU A 902 38.13 2.64 -1.30
C LEU A 902 38.43 1.48 -0.36
N SER A 903 39.41 1.63 0.52
CA SER A 903 39.78 0.62 1.52
C SER A 903 39.08 0.90 2.84
N LEU A 904 38.21 -0.01 3.28
CA LEU A 904 37.35 0.16 4.48
C LEU A 904 37.59 -0.93 5.53
N ASP A 905 37.62 -0.53 6.80
CA ASP A 905 37.64 -1.45 7.94
C ASP A 905 36.24 -2.01 8.21
N MET A 906 36.09 -3.32 8.02
CA MET A 906 34.82 -4.03 8.17
C MET A 906 34.54 -4.50 9.61
N SER A 907 35.47 -4.31 10.56
CA SER A 907 35.36 -4.86 11.93
C SER A 907 34.11 -4.42 12.70
N LEU A 908 33.61 -3.20 12.47
CA LEU A 908 32.34 -2.72 13.04
C LEU A 908 31.16 -2.78 12.07
N LEU A 909 31.41 -2.93 10.77
CA LEU A 909 30.36 -2.97 9.75
C LEU A 909 29.88 -4.39 9.46
N LYS A 910 30.61 -5.40 9.96
CA LYS A 910 30.32 -6.81 9.78
C LYS A 910 30.44 -7.53 11.12
N GLU A 911 29.30 -7.87 11.72
CA GLU A 911 29.25 -8.72 12.91
C GLU A 911 29.11 -10.20 12.48
N ILE A 912 30.09 -11.03 12.83
CA ILE A 912 30.07 -12.47 12.58
C ILE A 912 29.48 -13.14 13.81
N ARG A 913 28.26 -13.68 13.71
CA ARG A 913 27.64 -14.43 14.81
C ARG A 913 28.07 -15.91 14.76
N PRO A 914 28.40 -16.53 15.90
CA PRO A 914 29.03 -17.86 15.95
C PRO A 914 28.11 -19.06 15.66
N ASN A 915 26.78 -18.88 15.60
CA ASN A 915 25.83 -19.92 15.22
C ASN A 915 25.23 -19.58 13.85
N ASP A 916 25.19 -20.54 12.91
CA ASP A 916 24.54 -20.67 11.56
C ASP A 916 23.62 -19.55 10.99
N TRP A 917 23.82 -18.30 11.37
CA TRP A 917 23.10 -17.12 10.95
C TRP A 917 24.08 -16.26 10.15
N ASP A 918 23.66 -15.86 8.96
CA ASP A 918 24.36 -14.93 8.07
C ASP A 918 25.02 -13.77 8.85
N SER A 919 26.23 -13.37 8.45
CA SER A 919 26.89 -12.16 8.99
C SER A 919 25.95 -10.95 8.91
N VAL A 920 25.89 -10.14 9.96
CA VAL A 920 25.08 -8.92 9.99
C VAL A 920 25.92 -7.77 9.42
N TYR A 921 25.44 -7.17 8.33
CA TYR A 921 26.08 -6.03 7.68
C TYR A 921 25.40 -4.71 8.12
N LEU A 922 26.16 -3.78 8.68
CA LEU A 922 25.65 -2.47 9.13
C LEU A 922 25.81 -1.41 8.02
N PHE A 923 25.17 -1.65 6.87
CA PHE A 923 25.07 -0.71 5.76
C PHE A 923 23.64 -0.25 5.55
N GLY A 924 23.45 0.95 5.02
CA GLY A 924 22.14 1.58 4.81
C GLY A 924 21.81 2.61 5.89
N SER A 925 20.85 3.49 5.64
CA SER A 925 20.60 4.66 6.50
C SER A 925 20.24 4.27 7.95
N ILE A 926 19.48 3.19 8.17
CA ILE A 926 19.07 2.73 9.50
C ILE A 926 20.23 2.18 10.34
N SER A 927 21.33 1.74 9.71
CA SER A 927 22.51 1.31 10.44
C SER A 927 23.06 2.40 11.37
N SER A 928 22.92 3.69 11.02
CA SER A 928 23.28 4.80 11.90
C SER A 928 22.53 4.78 13.24
N ILE A 929 21.24 4.44 13.21
CA ILE A 929 20.37 4.36 14.40
C ILE A 929 20.79 3.18 15.28
N ILE A 930 21.10 2.05 14.67
CA ILE A 930 21.55 0.84 15.38
C ILE A 930 22.93 1.08 15.99
N LEU A 931 23.87 1.67 15.23
CA LEU A 931 25.20 2.05 15.71
C LEU A 931 25.11 3.05 16.87
N PHE A 932 24.19 4.02 16.80
CA PHE A 932 23.93 4.92 17.92
C PHE A 932 23.50 4.14 19.16
N ALA A 933 22.52 3.24 19.04
CA ALA A 933 22.04 2.44 20.17
C ALA A 933 23.13 1.52 20.75
N MET A 934 23.96 0.91 19.90
CA MET A 934 25.11 0.11 20.32
C MET A 934 26.16 0.97 21.06
N GLY A 935 26.49 2.15 20.52
CA GLY A 935 27.41 3.09 21.15
C GLY A 935 26.90 3.59 22.50
N MET A 936 25.59 3.85 22.60
CA MET A 936 24.94 4.21 23.85
C MET A 936 25.05 3.09 24.88
N LEU A 937 24.86 1.84 24.48
CA LEU A 937 25.00 0.69 25.37
C LEU A 937 26.45 0.55 25.88
N GLU A 938 27.45 0.60 24.99
CA GLU A 938 28.87 0.48 25.37
C GLU A 938 29.33 1.64 26.26
N LEU A 939 28.73 2.84 26.09
CA LEU A 939 28.98 3.98 26.98
C LEU A 939 28.31 3.80 28.36
N CYS A 940 27.10 3.23 28.41
CA CYS A 940 26.29 3.12 29.61
C CYS A 940 26.48 1.81 30.40
N GLU A 941 27.16 0.82 29.85
CA GLU A 941 27.36 -0.48 30.51
C GLU A 941 28.24 -0.34 31.76
N GLU A 942 27.87 -1.06 32.82
CA GLU A 942 28.64 -1.07 34.07
C GLU A 942 29.84 -2.00 33.96
N LEU A 943 31.04 -1.41 33.93
CA LEU A 943 32.30 -2.12 33.95
C LEU A 943 33.02 -1.77 35.27
N GLN A 944 33.31 -2.80 36.07
CA GLN A 944 33.92 -2.62 37.41
C GLN A 944 35.39 -2.15 37.35
N ASN A 945 36.04 -2.22 36.19
CA ASN A 945 37.45 -1.85 36.00
C ASN A 945 37.58 -0.57 35.15
N ARG A 946 38.22 0.47 35.72
CA ARG A 946 38.52 1.75 35.05
C ARG A 946 39.21 1.59 33.69
N GLN A 947 40.17 0.67 33.56
CA GLN A 947 40.87 0.44 32.29
C GLN A 947 39.96 -0.21 31.24
N GLN A 948 39.11 -1.14 31.64
CA GLN A 948 38.15 -1.77 30.71
C GLN A 948 37.10 -0.76 30.23
N LEU A 949 36.63 0.12 31.12
CA LEU A 949 35.71 1.20 30.76
C LEU A 949 36.35 2.18 29.76
N LEU A 950 37.59 2.61 30.02
CA LEU A 950 38.33 3.48 29.09
C LEU A 950 38.53 2.83 27.73
N GLN A 951 38.93 1.55 27.70
CA GLN A 951 39.08 0.79 26.46
C GLN A 951 37.74 0.65 25.72
N SER A 952 36.63 0.41 26.42
CA SER A 952 35.30 0.33 25.80
C SER A 952 34.90 1.68 25.17
N ILE A 953 35.08 2.78 25.92
CA ILE A 953 34.77 4.13 25.43
C ILE A 953 35.61 4.46 24.18
N GLU A 954 36.93 4.26 24.25
CA GLU A 954 37.85 4.63 23.17
C GLU A 954 37.71 3.72 21.94
N GLN A 955 37.67 2.40 22.13
CA GLN A 955 37.76 1.45 21.03
C GLN A 955 36.40 1.06 20.43
N LYS A 956 35.30 1.21 21.19
CA LYS A 956 33.95 0.83 20.74
C LYS A 956 33.02 2.03 20.66
N ALA A 957 32.65 2.64 21.79
CA ALA A 957 31.59 3.65 21.84
C ALA A 957 31.91 4.86 20.94
N LEU A 958 33.14 5.39 21.04
CA LEU A 958 33.61 6.48 20.19
C LEU A 958 33.51 6.13 18.71
N ARG A 959 33.99 4.95 18.28
CA ARG A 959 33.88 4.50 16.87
C ARG A 959 32.44 4.37 16.42
N MET A 960 31.57 3.76 17.24
CA MET A 960 30.16 3.57 16.90
C MET A 960 29.43 4.92 16.71
N PHE A 961 29.69 5.90 17.57
CA PHE A 961 29.14 7.24 17.40
C PHE A 961 29.72 7.96 16.18
N THR A 962 31.00 7.79 15.88
CA THR A 962 31.58 8.39 14.68
C THR A 962 31.04 7.77 13.39
N TYR A 963 30.86 6.45 13.34
CA TYR A 963 30.24 5.77 12.18
C TYR A 963 28.75 6.14 12.05
N CYS A 964 28.02 6.22 13.17
CA CYS A 964 26.65 6.75 13.18
C CYS A 964 26.60 8.13 12.55
N TRP A 965 27.45 9.05 13.01
CA TRP A 965 27.54 10.40 12.47
C TRP A 965 27.93 10.42 10.99
N ALA A 966 28.91 9.61 10.57
CA ALA A 966 29.37 9.53 9.19
C ALA A 966 28.26 9.07 8.22
N ILE A 967 27.56 7.98 8.56
CA ILE A 967 26.47 7.42 7.74
C ILE A 967 25.26 8.37 7.70
N ALA A 968 25.02 9.09 8.80
CA ALA A 968 23.88 10.00 8.90
C ALA A 968 24.15 11.39 8.30
N SER A 969 25.39 11.75 7.97
CA SER A 969 25.73 13.06 7.42
C SER A 969 25.63 13.09 5.89
N ASP A 970 25.38 14.27 5.33
CA ASP A 970 25.41 14.48 3.87
C ASP A 970 26.82 14.22 3.33
N GLY A 971 26.99 13.19 2.52
CA GLY A 971 28.27 12.80 1.92
C GLY A 971 28.51 13.34 0.51
N THR A 972 27.82 14.41 0.11
CA THR A 972 28.00 15.00 -1.23
C THR A 972 28.43 16.46 -1.23
N GLU A 973 29.13 16.82 -2.31
CA GLU A 973 29.40 18.18 -2.71
C GLU A 973 28.86 18.40 -4.12
N ARG A 974 28.30 19.59 -4.38
CA ARG A 974 27.84 19.94 -5.72
C ARG A 974 29.02 20.41 -6.55
N ASN A 975 29.14 19.90 -7.77
CA ASN A 975 30.16 20.33 -8.71
C ASN A 975 29.58 21.36 -9.71
N PRO A 976 29.75 22.68 -9.49
CA PRO A 976 29.27 23.71 -10.40
C PRO A 976 30.08 23.80 -11.71
N ASP A 977 31.31 23.29 -11.73
CA ASP A 977 32.26 23.40 -12.85
C ASP A 977 32.23 22.18 -13.80
N SER A 978 31.16 21.40 -13.74
CA SER A 978 31.06 20.17 -14.53
C SER A 978 30.87 20.46 -16.02
N SER A 979 31.47 19.64 -16.90
CA SER A 979 31.25 19.70 -18.36
C SER A 979 29.85 19.28 -18.82
N PHE A 980 28.92 19.09 -17.87
CA PHE A 980 27.55 18.69 -18.12
C PHE A 980 26.66 19.92 -18.41
N PRO A 981 25.48 19.72 -19.02
CA PRO A 981 24.55 20.82 -19.30
C PRO A 981 24.25 21.69 -18.06
N GLU A 982 24.09 23.00 -18.24
CA GLU A 982 23.85 23.97 -17.14
C GLU A 982 22.65 23.62 -16.24
N ASP A 983 21.70 22.83 -16.73
CA ASP A 983 20.52 22.43 -15.98
C ASP A 983 20.65 21.09 -15.22
N ALA A 984 21.82 20.43 -15.30
CA ALA A 984 22.10 19.20 -14.56
C ALA A 984 22.49 19.48 -13.10
N ILE A 985 22.00 18.64 -12.18
CA ILE A 985 22.38 18.65 -10.77
C ILE A 985 23.42 17.54 -10.58
N VAL A 986 24.69 17.91 -10.42
CA VAL A 986 25.80 16.95 -10.28
C VAL A 986 26.22 16.83 -8.82
N LEU A 987 26.12 15.62 -8.28
CA LEU A 987 26.48 15.28 -6.91
C LEU A 987 27.77 14.45 -6.90
N ASP A 988 28.87 15.07 -6.46
CA ASP A 988 30.14 14.42 -6.21
C ASP A 988 30.14 13.85 -4.80
N ARG A 989 30.63 12.62 -4.62
CA ARG A 989 30.78 11.97 -3.33
C ARG A 989 32.07 12.42 -2.66
N VAL A 990 31.97 12.81 -1.38
CA VAL A 990 33.10 13.32 -0.61
C VAL A 990 33.92 12.16 -0.06
N PHE A 991 35.00 11.80 -0.76
CA PHE A 991 36.02 10.86 -0.28
C PHE A 991 37.40 11.53 -0.06
N GLU A 992 37.63 12.73 -0.61
CA GLU A 992 38.96 13.30 -0.90
C GLU A 992 39.61 14.12 0.25
N ASP A 993 38.89 14.46 1.31
CA ASP A 993 39.46 15.18 2.48
C ASP A 993 40.46 14.32 3.30
N ALA A 994 40.63 13.04 2.97
CA ALA A 994 41.47 12.07 3.70
C ALA A 994 42.97 12.14 3.34
N THR A 995 43.52 13.29 2.99
CA THR A 995 44.91 13.38 2.47
C THR A 995 46.02 13.34 3.53
N PHE A 996 45.73 13.42 4.83
CA PHE A 996 46.73 13.16 5.89
C PHE A 996 46.07 12.67 7.18
N ASN A 997 46.26 11.40 7.54
CA ASN A 997 46.05 10.80 8.88
C ASN A 997 44.89 11.39 9.72
N GLN A 998 43.70 11.52 9.12
CA GLN A 998 42.46 11.78 9.86
C GLN A 998 41.49 10.65 9.53
N SER A 999 40.78 10.20 10.56
CA SER A 999 40.16 8.88 10.69
C SER A 999 39.34 8.40 9.47
N GLY A 1000 39.41 7.09 9.19
CA GLY A 1000 38.67 6.42 8.09
C GLY A 1000 37.13 6.57 8.14
N ASP A 1001 36.60 7.28 9.13
CA ASP A 1001 35.19 7.63 9.27
C ASP A 1001 34.68 8.53 8.12
N LEU A 1002 35.55 9.38 7.55
CA LEU A 1002 35.19 10.26 6.41
C LEU A 1002 34.91 9.49 5.11
N LEU A 1003 35.51 8.31 4.95
CA LEU A 1003 35.33 7.47 3.77
C LEU A 1003 33.93 6.84 3.72
N LEU A 1004 33.37 6.49 4.88
CA LEU A 1004 32.01 5.95 4.98
C LEU A 1004 30.96 7.00 4.64
N ARG A 1005 31.20 8.27 4.97
CA ARG A 1005 30.30 9.38 4.67
C ARG A 1005 30.03 9.48 3.16
N GLY A 1006 31.06 9.39 2.32
CA GLY A 1006 30.90 9.44 0.86
C GLY A 1006 30.03 8.34 0.24
N LEU A 1007 29.74 7.25 0.97
CA LEU A 1007 28.79 6.22 0.54
C LEU A 1007 27.32 6.70 0.61
N TYR A 1008 27.01 7.73 1.39
CA TYR A 1008 25.65 8.18 1.67
C TYR A 1008 25.45 9.65 1.25
N PRO A 1009 24.89 9.91 0.05
CA PRO A 1009 24.60 11.25 -0.47
C PRO A 1009 23.28 11.82 0.09
N HIS A 1010 22.95 11.47 1.32
CA HIS A 1010 21.69 11.76 2.00
C HIS A 1010 21.98 11.93 3.50
N ARG A 1011 21.25 12.83 4.15
CA ARG A 1011 21.40 13.11 5.58
C ARG A 1011 20.25 12.52 6.41
N LEU A 1012 20.57 11.80 7.48
CA LEU A 1012 19.65 11.53 8.58
C LEU A 1012 19.85 12.53 9.71
N THR A 1013 18.94 13.48 9.82
CA THR A 1013 19.23 14.70 10.59
C THR A 1013 19.46 14.50 12.06
N GLN A 1014 18.58 13.80 12.76
CA GLN A 1014 18.66 13.67 14.22
C GLN A 1014 19.93 12.93 14.64
N PHE A 1015 20.27 11.84 13.96
CA PHE A 1015 21.39 10.97 14.33
C PHE A 1015 22.75 11.51 13.87
N ALA A 1016 22.79 12.35 12.84
CA ALA A 1016 24.01 13.08 12.50
C ALA A 1016 24.46 13.96 13.67
N ASP A 1017 23.54 14.71 14.27
CA ASP A 1017 23.88 15.65 15.35
C ASP A 1017 24.01 14.95 16.72
N LEU A 1018 23.16 13.96 17.02
CA LEU A 1018 23.31 13.12 18.22
C LEU A 1018 24.65 12.37 18.22
N GLY A 1019 25.09 11.85 17.08
CA GLY A 1019 26.41 11.24 16.95
C GLY A 1019 27.54 12.21 17.32
N LYS A 1020 27.51 13.45 16.82
CA LYS A 1020 28.49 14.49 17.20
C LYS A 1020 28.51 14.78 18.70
N ILE A 1021 27.34 14.91 19.31
CA ILE A 1021 27.20 15.17 20.75
C ILE A 1021 27.88 14.06 21.56
N PHE A 1022 27.60 12.80 21.24
CA PHE A 1022 28.16 11.68 22.00
C PHE A 1022 29.62 11.37 21.67
N VAL A 1023 30.11 11.72 20.47
CA VAL A 1023 31.56 11.79 20.21
C VAL A 1023 32.24 12.80 21.14
N ALA A 1024 31.64 13.98 21.32
CA ALA A 1024 32.15 14.99 22.24
C ALA A 1024 32.11 14.52 23.71
N VAL A 1025 31.05 13.81 24.13
CA VAL A 1025 30.98 13.18 25.45
C VAL A 1025 32.12 12.18 25.65
N CYS A 1026 32.33 11.25 24.72
CA CYS A 1026 33.40 10.26 24.81
C CYS A 1026 34.78 10.95 24.90
N LYS A 1027 35.04 11.94 24.03
CA LYS A 1027 36.31 12.69 24.05
C LYS A 1027 36.52 13.45 25.36
N LEU A 1028 35.47 14.04 25.93
CA LEU A 1028 35.55 14.72 27.22
C LEU A 1028 35.90 13.75 28.35
N LEU A 1029 35.31 12.55 28.37
CA LEU A 1029 35.63 11.52 29.36
C LEU A 1029 37.08 11.03 29.26
N LEU A 1030 37.59 10.88 28.02
CA LEU A 1030 39.00 10.54 27.77
C LEU A 1030 39.93 11.67 28.25
N VAL A 1031 39.56 12.93 28.03
CA VAL A 1031 40.32 14.09 28.52
C VAL A 1031 40.36 14.13 30.04
N ILE A 1032 39.21 14.01 30.73
CA ILE A 1032 39.13 14.05 32.19
C ILE A 1032 39.97 12.92 32.82
N SER A 1033 40.05 11.78 32.15
CA SER A 1033 40.73 10.59 32.64
C SER A 1033 42.22 10.51 32.24
N ASP A 1034 42.74 11.49 31.51
CA ASP A 1034 44.13 11.49 31.03
C ASP A 1034 45.13 11.73 32.18
N PRO A 1035 46.24 10.98 32.25
CA PRO A 1035 47.24 11.14 33.31
C PRO A 1035 47.81 12.56 33.43
N SER A 1036 47.94 13.30 32.33
CA SER A 1036 48.45 14.67 32.37
C SER A 1036 47.46 15.66 33.01
N VAL A 1037 46.15 15.38 32.92
CA VAL A 1037 45.11 16.15 33.62
C VAL A 1037 45.13 15.84 35.11
N GLU A 1038 45.33 14.58 35.50
CA GLU A 1038 45.49 14.20 36.90
C GLU A 1038 46.69 14.91 37.54
N ARG A 1039 47.85 14.92 36.86
CA ARG A 1039 49.06 15.66 37.29
C ARG A 1039 48.85 17.18 37.40
N PHE A 1040 48.01 17.75 36.52
CA PHE A 1040 47.63 19.15 36.63
C PHE A 1040 46.79 19.40 37.89
N TYR A 1041 45.85 18.51 38.24
CA TYR A 1041 45.03 18.63 39.44
C TYR A 1041 45.81 18.40 40.74
N THR A 1042 46.80 17.51 40.74
CA THR A 1042 47.68 17.27 41.91
C THR A 1042 48.75 18.36 42.10
N GLY A 1043 48.93 19.23 41.10
CA GLY A 1043 49.88 20.35 41.14
C GLY A 1043 51.30 20.01 40.66
N GLU A 1044 51.52 18.80 40.13
CA GLU A 1044 52.76 18.42 39.46
C GLU A 1044 52.98 19.22 38.16
N ILE A 1045 51.89 19.58 37.48
CA ILE A 1045 51.88 20.49 36.33
C ILE A 1045 51.22 21.80 36.77
N GLN A 1046 51.91 22.93 36.55
CA GLN A 1046 51.43 24.25 37.01
C GLN A 1046 50.56 24.97 35.98
N GLN A 1047 50.86 24.83 34.67
CA GLN A 1047 50.18 25.53 33.59
C GLN A 1047 49.39 24.55 32.70
N TRP A 1048 48.21 24.97 32.24
CA TRP A 1048 47.40 24.16 31.33
C TRP A 1048 48.10 23.84 30.00
N ASP A 1049 49.03 24.70 29.58
CA ASP A 1049 49.77 24.53 28.32
C ASP A 1049 50.76 23.36 28.36
N GLU A 1050 51.09 22.84 29.54
CA GLU A 1050 51.97 21.69 29.76
C GLU A 1050 51.22 20.34 29.68
N VAL A 1051 49.89 20.35 29.53
CA VAL A 1051 49.06 19.14 29.35
C VAL A 1051 49.31 18.52 27.97
N ASN A 1052 49.16 17.20 27.86
CA ASN A 1052 49.51 16.43 26.67
C ASN A 1052 48.80 16.92 25.38
N GLU A 1053 49.48 16.86 24.24
CA GLU A 1053 48.94 17.36 22.96
C GLU A 1053 47.67 16.60 22.50
N SER A 1054 47.54 15.32 22.88
CA SER A 1054 46.32 14.53 22.66
C SER A 1054 45.09 15.15 23.33
N VAL A 1055 45.25 15.68 24.55
CA VAL A 1055 44.19 16.37 25.29
C VAL A 1055 43.81 17.67 24.59
N LYS A 1056 44.80 18.47 24.16
CA LYS A 1056 44.54 19.71 23.41
C LYS A 1056 43.80 19.44 22.10
N THR A 1057 44.18 18.37 21.39
CA THR A 1057 43.53 17.93 20.14
C THR A 1057 42.07 17.52 20.39
N HIS A 1058 41.80 16.73 21.43
CA HIS A 1058 40.43 16.37 21.81
C HIS A 1058 39.58 17.58 22.18
N LEU A 1059 40.13 18.53 22.93
CA LEU A 1059 39.44 19.77 23.28
C LEU A 1059 39.11 20.64 22.07
N ALA A 1060 40.08 20.83 21.17
CA ALA A 1060 39.86 21.56 19.92
C ALA A 1060 38.74 20.91 19.11
N LYS A 1061 38.71 19.57 19.05
CA LYS A 1061 37.65 18.85 18.33
C LYS A 1061 36.29 19.00 19.00
N ILE A 1062 36.20 18.98 20.34
CA ILE A 1062 34.94 19.23 21.06
C ILE A 1062 34.40 20.63 20.72
N VAL A 1063 35.25 21.66 20.78
CA VAL A 1063 34.87 23.04 20.46
C VAL A 1063 34.39 23.15 19.00
N GLN A 1064 35.10 22.51 18.06
CA GLN A 1064 34.69 22.44 16.66
C GLN A 1064 33.29 21.80 16.51
N LEU A 1065 33.07 20.63 17.12
CA LEU A 1065 31.80 19.92 17.03
C LEU A 1065 30.63 20.74 17.60
N MET A 1066 30.83 21.45 18.71
CA MET A 1066 29.81 22.31 19.29
C MET A 1066 29.50 23.51 18.38
N ALA A 1067 30.53 24.13 17.78
CA ALA A 1067 30.33 25.22 16.83
C ALA A 1067 29.54 24.77 15.59
N GLU A 1068 29.82 23.57 15.07
CA GLU A 1068 29.11 22.99 13.93
C GLU A 1068 27.63 22.69 14.22
N LEU A 1069 27.23 22.47 15.48
CA LEU A 1069 25.82 22.29 15.86
C LEU A 1069 25.02 23.61 15.80
N ARG A 1070 25.71 24.75 15.95
CA ARG A 1070 25.07 26.07 16.04
C ARG A 1070 24.80 26.71 14.68
N SER A 1071 25.79 26.68 13.80
CA SER A 1071 25.72 27.33 12.48
C SER A 1071 26.57 26.59 11.47
N ASN A 1072 25.97 26.23 10.34
CA ASN A 1072 26.70 25.76 9.18
C ASN A 1072 26.74 26.92 8.17
N ASN A 1073 27.85 27.66 8.14
CA ASN A 1073 27.99 28.89 7.33
C ASN A 1073 27.83 28.64 5.82
N ASN A 1074 27.97 27.40 5.36
CA ASN A 1074 27.81 27.00 3.96
C ASN A 1074 26.40 26.49 3.64
N PHE A 1075 25.47 26.56 4.58
CA PHE A 1075 24.17 25.89 4.50
C PHE A 1075 23.04 26.63 3.78
N PRO A 1076 22.86 27.96 3.92
CA PRO A 1076 21.81 28.63 3.17
C PRO A 1076 22.18 28.63 1.68
N THR A 1077 21.43 27.85 0.91
CA THR A 1077 21.54 27.76 -0.55
C THR A 1077 20.18 27.98 -1.19
N PRO A 1078 20.13 28.32 -2.49
CA PRO A 1078 18.85 28.39 -3.22
C PRO A 1078 18.04 27.08 -3.12
N GLU A 1079 18.70 25.92 -3.07
CA GLU A 1079 18.05 24.60 -3.06
C GLU A 1079 17.47 24.23 -1.69
N THR A 1080 17.99 24.81 -0.61
CA THR A 1080 17.42 24.70 0.75
C THR A 1080 16.41 25.81 1.03
N LEU A 1081 16.11 26.65 0.03
CA LEU A 1081 15.25 27.82 0.16
C LEU A 1081 15.71 28.76 1.30
N GLY A 1082 17.03 28.92 1.47
CA GLY A 1082 17.61 29.80 2.50
C GLY A 1082 17.45 29.32 3.94
N GLN A 1083 17.10 28.05 4.15
CA GLN A 1083 17.01 27.43 5.47
C GLN A 1083 18.38 27.49 6.19
N GLN A 1084 18.38 27.82 7.47
CA GLN A 1084 19.63 28.05 8.24
C GLN A 1084 20.22 26.79 8.87
N ARG A 1085 19.38 25.78 9.16
CA ARG A 1085 19.81 24.51 9.78
C ARG A 1085 18.82 23.38 9.49
N TYR A 1086 19.27 22.14 9.55
CA TYR A 1086 18.41 20.96 9.33
C TYR A 1086 17.46 20.64 10.52
N ASN A 1087 17.96 20.69 11.75
CA ASN A 1087 17.19 20.33 12.96
C ASN A 1087 16.70 21.56 13.73
N GLY A 1088 15.81 22.35 13.13
CA GLY A 1088 15.25 23.55 13.77
C GLY A 1088 14.67 23.30 15.16
N HIS A 1089 13.99 22.17 15.31
CA HIS A 1089 13.37 21.75 16.57
C HIS A 1089 14.31 21.54 17.76
N LEU A 1090 15.60 21.31 17.52
CA LEU A 1090 16.62 21.07 18.56
C LEU A 1090 17.54 22.27 18.79
N ALA A 1091 17.26 23.43 18.18
CA ALA A 1091 18.14 24.60 18.25
C ALA A 1091 18.43 25.03 19.71
N GLU A 1092 17.42 25.06 20.56
CA GLU A 1092 17.56 25.38 21.98
C GLU A 1092 18.35 24.29 22.74
N HIS A 1093 18.07 23.01 22.46
CA HIS A 1093 18.81 21.88 23.03
C HIS A 1093 20.30 21.99 22.71
N PHE A 1094 20.66 22.26 21.46
CA PHE A 1094 22.05 22.39 21.04
C PHE A 1094 22.75 23.57 21.72
N LYS A 1095 22.07 24.71 21.87
CA LYS A 1095 22.59 25.85 22.61
C LYS A 1095 22.88 25.49 24.07
N ASN A 1096 21.98 24.77 24.73
CA ASN A 1096 22.16 24.34 26.11
C ASN A 1096 23.29 23.32 26.26
N ILE A 1097 23.45 22.41 25.28
CA ILE A 1097 24.57 21.46 25.24
C ILE A 1097 25.91 22.19 25.08
N GLU A 1098 26.02 23.14 24.16
CA GLU A 1098 27.23 23.95 23.96
C GLU A 1098 27.61 24.71 25.24
N GLN A 1099 26.64 25.33 25.91
CA GLN A 1099 26.86 26.02 27.18
C GLN A 1099 27.35 25.05 28.25
N TYR A 1100 26.75 23.87 28.36
CA TYR A 1100 27.14 22.84 29.30
C TYR A 1100 28.59 22.38 29.08
N PHE A 1101 28.97 22.06 27.83
CA PHE A 1101 30.35 21.73 27.51
C PHE A 1101 31.31 22.88 27.82
N SER A 1102 30.96 24.12 27.46
CA SER A 1102 31.79 25.30 27.73
C SER A 1102 32.06 25.50 29.22
N GLN A 1103 31.04 25.29 30.07
CA GLN A 1103 31.18 25.35 31.53
C GLN A 1103 32.06 24.23 32.07
N LEU A 1104 31.88 22.98 31.61
CA LEU A 1104 32.72 21.87 32.03
C LEU A 1104 34.20 22.09 31.63
N LEU A 1105 34.43 22.60 30.42
CA LEU A 1105 35.78 22.93 29.95
C LEU A 1105 36.42 24.06 30.76
N ALA A 1106 35.64 25.07 31.16
CA ALA A 1106 36.12 26.12 32.05
C ALA A 1106 36.48 25.57 33.43
N GLN A 1107 35.61 24.75 34.02
CA GLN A 1107 35.84 24.09 35.32
C GLN A 1107 37.08 23.19 35.29
N LEU A 1108 37.31 22.49 34.17
CA LEU A 1108 38.48 21.64 33.96
C LEU A 1108 39.78 22.45 34.01
N LYS A 1109 39.81 23.57 33.29
CA LYS A 1109 40.99 24.45 33.23
C LYS A 1109 41.24 25.18 34.55
N SER A 1110 40.20 25.47 35.33
CA SER A 1110 40.28 26.19 36.60
C SER A 1110 40.40 25.28 37.83
N LYS A 1111 40.59 23.96 37.67
CA LYS A 1111 40.66 22.97 38.77
C LYS A 1111 39.42 22.94 39.67
N GLN A 1112 38.23 23.13 39.10
CA GLN A 1112 36.96 23.21 39.84
C GLN A 1112 36.06 21.97 39.69
N LEU A 1113 36.48 20.93 38.95
CA LEU A 1113 35.73 19.67 38.93
C LEU A 1113 35.73 18.99 40.31
N LYS A 1114 34.55 18.50 40.72
CA LYS A 1114 34.31 17.87 42.03
C LYS A 1114 35.01 16.52 42.21
N SER A 1115 35.21 15.76 41.13
CA SER A 1115 35.85 14.44 41.13
C SER A 1115 36.53 14.23 39.77
N LEU A 1116 37.65 13.49 39.76
CA LEU A 1116 38.28 12.96 38.55
C LEU A 1116 37.97 11.48 38.32
N ASP A 1117 37.11 10.88 39.15
CA ASP A 1117 36.67 9.50 38.94
C ASP A 1117 35.86 9.40 37.64
N ILE A 1118 36.25 8.46 36.78
CA ILE A 1118 35.64 8.32 35.45
C ILE A 1118 34.19 7.84 35.53
N ILE A 1119 33.85 6.98 36.49
CA ILE A 1119 32.51 6.39 36.61
C ILE A 1119 31.54 7.47 37.06
N ASP A 1120 31.91 8.23 38.09
CA ASP A 1120 31.13 9.36 38.59
C ASP A 1120 30.92 10.43 37.50
N ASN A 1121 32.00 10.81 36.80
CA ASN A 1121 31.93 11.80 35.73
C ASN A 1121 31.10 11.31 34.55
N ARG A 1122 31.25 10.05 34.13
CA ARG A 1122 30.43 9.43 33.09
C ARG A 1122 28.95 9.48 33.46
N ASN A 1123 28.60 8.97 34.64
CA ASN A 1123 27.21 8.91 35.10
C ASN A 1123 26.59 10.31 35.11
N LYS A 1124 27.30 11.29 35.68
CA LYS A 1124 26.85 12.68 35.74
C LYS A 1124 26.72 13.32 34.35
N ILE A 1125 27.73 13.19 33.49
CA ILE A 1125 27.72 13.81 32.16
C ILE A 1125 26.62 13.21 31.30
N VAL A 1126 26.49 11.88 31.28
CA VAL A 1126 25.45 11.19 30.50
C VAL A 1126 24.05 11.58 30.99
N ALA A 1127 23.82 11.55 32.31
CA ALA A 1127 22.54 11.96 32.90
C ALA A 1127 22.16 13.40 32.53
N ASN A 1128 23.14 14.32 32.65
CA ASN A 1128 22.93 15.73 32.31
C ASN A 1128 22.62 15.91 30.81
N ILE A 1129 23.38 15.29 29.92
CA ILE A 1129 23.14 15.37 28.47
C ILE A 1129 21.77 14.79 28.11
N PHE A 1130 21.35 13.67 28.73
CA PHE A 1130 20.00 13.14 28.52
C PHE A 1130 18.93 14.14 28.92
N GLU A 1131 19.00 14.74 30.10
CA GLU A 1131 17.99 15.72 30.52
C GLU A 1131 18.00 16.98 29.63
N ILE A 1132 19.17 17.44 29.14
CA ILE A 1132 19.23 18.56 28.16
C ILE A 1132 18.57 18.16 26.83
N ILE A 1133 18.84 16.96 26.29
CA ILE A 1133 18.22 16.46 25.04
C ILE A 1133 16.70 16.35 25.18
N ARG A 1134 16.20 16.12 26.39
CA ARG A 1134 14.78 16.10 26.71
C ARG A 1134 14.17 17.48 26.96
N GLY A 1135 14.95 18.55 26.81
CA GLY A 1135 14.49 19.94 26.93
C GLY A 1135 14.42 20.47 28.36
N TYR A 1136 15.11 19.86 29.33
CA TYR A 1136 15.21 20.40 30.69
C TYR A 1136 16.45 21.29 30.83
N SER A 1137 16.25 22.55 31.22
CA SER A 1137 17.30 23.57 31.32
C SER A 1137 17.90 23.76 32.73
N ASP A 1138 17.26 23.25 33.78
CA ASP A 1138 17.59 23.53 35.19
C ASP A 1138 18.84 22.78 35.73
N ILE A 1139 19.67 22.21 34.85
CA ILE A 1139 20.83 21.39 35.24
C ILE A 1139 22.06 22.27 35.53
N MET A 1140 21.94 23.59 35.32
CA MET A 1140 23.00 24.58 35.44
C MET A 1140 23.23 25.09 36.89
N SER A 1141 22.53 24.54 37.89
CA SER A 1141 22.67 24.91 39.31
C SER A 1141 23.55 23.95 40.11
#